data_AF-A0A3M2FJQ6-F1
#
_entry.id   AF-A0A3M2FJQ6-F1
#
_cell.length_a   1.000
_cell.length_b   1.000
_cell.length_c   1.000
_cell.angle_alpha   90.00
_cell.angle_beta   90.00
_cell.angle_gamma   90.00
#
_symmetry.space_group_name_H-M   'P 1'
#
loop_
_entity.id
_entity.type
_entity.pdbx_description
1 polymer ?
#
loop_
_entity_poly.entity_id
_entity_poly.type
_entity_poly.pdbx_seq_one_letter_code
_entity_poly.pdbx_strand_id
1 'polypeptide(L)'
;MHTNLRLYPEGRYRKSATVVGECFVKNTLVATEQGLVSIQDIQRGDRVVTESGLKPVTELYEMPSRPLKRIRLRNGIVNTVTPSQPVRVLDEHLELQWRNAGDLAPGDWVVLKKADCFPENPVTLAPFRDQPMVFDERLAYALGLFMSDGWISADYGPRKQIRIAFCGADRKVVETVRQAIHQAFGYLPSLEMGAHDVYTVRINNSAVNAYLAEQFGLTADLDATSKFVPAAVLRSPRSVILSFLAGLFDGDGSLDKRQARVRYVSVSENLVRTVQILLQHLGILAVLRPYTGSARSGYRLLHALEIHGRHAQLLMTMLPVRRASLVDRIPQVMNRMVYSSSLETVPYAGAHVFEELSAHHRGGGWYEDRDGQRFRQGIRYPDGTKIRYASDLKEQPLAFTQMEAWGIFDKLERIGSPLYDTLRYFVENDLFFMQVECIEEAPAEPTYDLHVADDHNFVANGVIVHNCMGKYHPHGDTAIYDAMVRMAQPFSLRAPLVDGHGNFGSLDGDSPAAMRYTEVKLRPLAMQMLDELRKQTVDFRPTFDGQLFEPVVLPSRVPNLLVNGASGIAVGMATNIPPHHLGEVVDALIYMIGTPAPRVETLVAKFIPGPDFPTGGRILNTEEELVEIYRTGEGTIHLRGEYELEGKSRIVITSIPYGVTKSDLVEKIAEHIAREHVPQLSDIRDESTDDVRIVLELKRGASAEAAMAYLFKHTPLQTRFHVNLTCLVPTENPEVAAPQKVDLVTALRHFLVFRMEVVTRRLRYDLEQLEKRIHILRGFEKIFDALDEAIRIIRASKNKQDAAQRLMHRFRLDDVQAEAILETKLYRLSQLEIEAIRRELEEKERQAAELRALLADEDARWRLIRDELRALKKDFADERRTTIAGPDEDVSYSEEDYIIKEDVYVIVTRDGWVKRQRSYTEIGAIRVRDGDEVGWVLPGSTRATIGFFTNFGKCYTVRIDELPSTTGYGDPVQKLFDFSDRERVVGVVSFDERVLPRPLPDPETEPELFEADGTPSAAAHPYLVAVTKNGQAVRLTTEGFADPSTRAGRMFMRLGKGDEVLGAEVAAGDENVCLAAREGHVLIFPVRQIPVFKGAAKGVIAMRLGKNNRLLGFTLSNAARDGLEVETNRGRREVVRTTKFEVSNRGNRGRQIIKRGHIARVILAPTEMHLNGKR
;
A
#
# COMPACT_ATOMS: atom_id res chain seq x y z
N MET A 1 4.16 14.94 24.28
CA MET A 1 3.99 13.85 23.30
C MET A 1 3.55 12.52 23.92
N HIS A 2 4.15 12.05 25.03
CA HIS A 2 3.70 10.85 25.77
C HIS A 2 2.32 10.94 26.50
N THR A 3 1.65 12.10 26.49
CA THR A 3 0.50 12.39 27.35
C THR A 3 -0.88 12.21 26.71
N ASN A 4 -1.01 12.34 25.38
CA ASN A 4 -2.34 12.34 24.76
C ASN A 4 -2.88 10.94 24.40
N LEU A 5 -2.05 9.99 23.95
CA LEU A 5 -2.51 8.64 23.58
C LEU A 5 -2.40 7.59 24.71
N ARG A 6 -1.50 7.82 25.69
CA ARG A 6 -1.22 6.92 26.83
C ARG A 6 -0.95 5.46 26.44
N LEU A 7 -0.15 5.22 25.40
CA LEU A 7 0.22 3.88 24.89
C LEU A 7 1.27 3.16 25.77
N TYR A 8 1.20 3.29 27.09
CA TYR A 8 2.15 2.67 28.00
C TYR A 8 1.91 1.16 28.12
N PRO A 9 2.92 0.36 28.49
CA PRO A 9 2.75 -1.08 28.73
C PRO A 9 1.66 -1.42 29.77
N GLU A 10 1.59 -0.61 30.83
CA GLU A 10 0.59 -0.65 31.92
C GLU A 10 -0.74 0.01 31.53
N GLY A 11 -0.81 0.64 30.35
CA GLY A 11 -1.99 1.32 29.84
C GLY A 11 -3.03 0.36 29.28
N ARG A 12 -4.27 0.86 29.10
CA ARG A 12 -5.29 0.14 28.34
C ARG A 12 -4.90 0.11 26.86
N TYR A 13 -5.18 -1.00 26.20
CA TYR A 13 -5.17 -1.12 24.75
C TYR A 13 -5.97 0.02 24.11
N ARG A 14 -5.43 0.60 23.04
CA ARG A 14 -6.05 1.69 22.27
C ARG A 14 -6.35 1.20 20.88
N LYS A 15 -7.52 1.56 20.33
CA LYS A 15 -7.86 1.24 18.94
C LYS A 15 -6.75 1.74 18.00
N SER A 16 -6.33 0.90 17.07
CA SER A 16 -5.30 1.25 16.08
C SER A 16 -5.71 2.46 15.25
N ALA A 17 -7.00 2.62 14.94
CA ALA A 17 -7.55 3.83 14.33
C ALA A 17 -7.34 5.11 15.17
N THR A 18 -7.18 5.05 16.49
CA THR A 18 -6.86 6.25 17.32
C THR A 18 -5.41 6.69 17.19
N VAL A 19 -4.53 5.81 16.69
CA VAL A 19 -3.13 6.10 16.35
C VAL A 19 -3.03 6.73 14.95
N VAL A 20 -4.09 6.61 14.14
CA VAL A 20 -4.11 6.87 12.70
C VAL A 20 -5.32 7.77 12.36
N GLY A 21 -5.10 9.08 12.25
CA GLY A 21 -6.06 10.05 11.68
C GLY A 21 -7.17 10.60 12.61
N GLU A 22 -7.70 11.78 12.27
CA GLU A 22 -8.66 12.64 12.99
C GLU A 22 -9.82 13.04 12.04
N CYS A 23 -10.95 13.66 12.48
CA CYS A 23 -12.21 13.47 11.73
C CYS A 23 -13.39 14.46 11.97
N PHE A 24 -14.45 14.34 11.14
CA PHE A 24 -15.78 15.02 11.21
C PHE A 24 -16.92 14.10 11.64
N VAL A 25 -18.04 14.64 12.14
CA VAL A 25 -19.26 13.85 12.40
C VAL A 25 -20.05 13.51 11.13
N LYS A 26 -20.92 12.48 11.21
CA LYS A 26 -21.92 12.16 10.19
C LYS A 26 -22.73 13.41 9.78
N ASN A 27 -23.20 13.42 8.53
CA ASN A 27 -23.98 14.51 7.91
C ASN A 27 -23.24 15.84 7.71
N THR A 28 -21.93 15.89 7.99
CA THR A 28 -21.09 17.00 7.52
C THR A 28 -21.15 17.04 5.99
N LEU A 29 -21.53 18.18 5.41
CA LEU A 29 -21.71 18.31 3.96
C LEU A 29 -20.39 18.69 3.29
N VAL A 30 -19.91 17.86 2.39
CA VAL A 30 -18.71 18.08 1.58
C VAL A 30 -19.12 18.54 0.20
N ALA A 31 -18.46 19.57 -0.32
CA ALA A 31 -18.68 20.04 -1.69
C ALA A 31 -17.98 19.12 -2.69
N THR A 32 -18.75 18.61 -3.66
CA THR A 32 -18.29 17.64 -4.66
C THR A 32 -18.75 18.03 -6.07
N GLU A 33 -18.21 17.37 -7.10
CA GLU A 33 -18.70 17.46 -8.48
C GLU A 33 -20.19 17.07 -8.63
N GLN A 34 -20.71 16.26 -7.69
CA GLN A 34 -22.11 15.83 -7.65
C GLN A 34 -22.99 16.73 -6.74
N GLY A 35 -22.48 17.88 -6.29
CA GLY A 35 -23.16 18.77 -5.34
C GLY A 35 -22.72 18.55 -3.89
N LEU A 36 -23.59 18.81 -2.92
CA LEU A 36 -23.29 18.63 -1.50
C LEU A 36 -23.60 17.19 -1.08
N VAL A 37 -22.57 16.45 -0.67
CA VAL A 37 -22.68 15.05 -0.26
C VAL A 37 -22.32 14.94 1.23
N SER A 38 -23.10 14.19 2.00
CA SER A 38 -22.74 13.93 3.39
C SER A 38 -21.46 13.10 3.45
N ILE A 39 -20.57 13.42 4.38
CA ILE A 39 -19.21 12.84 4.42
C ILE A 39 -19.19 11.31 4.46
N GLN A 40 -20.19 10.68 5.10
CA GLN A 40 -20.30 9.22 5.18
C GLN A 40 -20.72 8.56 3.85
N ASP A 41 -21.29 9.33 2.92
CA ASP A 41 -21.80 8.83 1.64
C ASP A 41 -20.78 9.00 0.50
N ILE A 42 -19.62 9.61 0.77
CA ILE A 42 -18.57 9.82 -0.23
C ILE A 42 -17.91 8.49 -0.56
N GLN A 43 -17.59 8.31 -1.83
CA GLN A 43 -16.95 7.11 -2.36
C GLN A 43 -15.54 7.40 -2.89
N ARG A 44 -14.67 6.39 -2.87
CA ARG A 44 -13.35 6.48 -3.49
C ARG A 44 -13.51 6.78 -4.98
N GLY A 45 -12.78 7.77 -5.47
CA GLY A 45 -12.90 8.28 -6.84
C GLY A 45 -13.85 9.47 -7.00
N ASP A 46 -14.70 9.77 -6.01
CA ASP A 46 -15.49 11.00 -6.04
C ASP A 46 -14.56 12.22 -6.08
N ARG A 47 -14.98 13.27 -6.78
CA ARG A 47 -14.19 14.51 -6.90
C ARG A 47 -14.73 15.56 -5.94
N VAL A 48 -13.90 15.98 -4.99
CA VAL A 48 -14.23 16.98 -3.96
C VAL A 48 -13.59 18.33 -4.29
N VAL A 49 -14.25 19.41 -3.86
CA VAL A 49 -13.73 20.78 -4.02
C VAL A 49 -12.65 21.03 -2.95
N THR A 50 -11.47 21.41 -3.42
CA THR A 50 -10.27 21.77 -2.65
C THR A 50 -10.01 23.27 -2.74
N GLU A 51 -8.95 23.76 -2.13
CA GLU A 51 -8.49 25.15 -2.30
C GLU A 51 -8.18 25.45 -3.78
N SER A 52 -7.57 24.51 -4.52
CA SER A 52 -7.11 24.69 -5.90
C SER A 52 -8.05 24.16 -7.01
N GLY A 53 -9.12 23.42 -6.67
CA GLY A 53 -10.10 22.95 -7.65
C GLY A 53 -10.72 21.60 -7.29
N LEU A 54 -11.13 20.82 -8.30
CA LEU A 54 -11.70 19.48 -8.10
C LEU A 54 -10.61 18.41 -8.12
N LYS A 55 -10.45 17.69 -7.00
CA LYS A 55 -9.48 16.60 -6.85
C LYS A 55 -10.16 15.29 -6.45
N PRO A 56 -9.65 14.13 -6.89
CA PRO A 56 -10.24 12.83 -6.54
C PRO A 56 -9.94 12.44 -5.09
N VAL A 57 -10.92 11.81 -4.46
CA VAL A 57 -10.78 11.12 -3.17
C VAL A 57 -10.06 9.79 -3.41
N THR A 58 -8.92 9.60 -2.77
CA THR A 58 -8.13 8.38 -2.94
C THR A 58 -8.41 7.35 -1.87
N GLU A 59 -8.78 7.77 -0.65
CA GLU A 59 -9.05 6.90 0.50
C GLU A 59 -10.18 7.49 1.38
N LEU A 60 -10.87 6.63 2.12
CA LEU A 60 -11.99 6.97 3.01
C LEU A 60 -11.81 6.32 4.36
N TYR A 61 -12.24 7.00 5.41
CA TYR A 61 -12.09 6.52 6.77
C TYR A 61 -13.36 6.69 7.59
N GLU A 62 -13.71 5.65 8.34
CA GLU A 62 -14.77 5.66 9.36
C GLU A 62 -14.16 5.22 10.69
N MET A 63 -14.32 6.07 11.71
CA MET A 63 -13.67 5.97 12.99
C MET A 63 -14.72 5.84 14.12
N PRO A 64 -14.38 5.13 15.22
CA PRO A 64 -15.26 4.99 16.36
C PRO A 64 -15.47 6.33 17.09
N SER A 65 -16.39 6.35 18.05
CA SER A 65 -16.75 7.52 18.85
C SER A 65 -15.54 8.22 19.50
N ARG A 66 -15.38 9.53 19.28
CA ARG A 66 -14.24 10.34 19.78
C ARG A 66 -14.71 11.62 20.50
N PRO A 67 -13.92 12.22 21.41
CA PRO A 67 -14.19 13.57 21.92
C PRO A 67 -14.21 14.60 20.79
N LEU A 68 -15.18 15.52 20.81
CA LEU A 68 -15.42 16.47 19.73
C LEU A 68 -15.45 17.90 20.25
N LYS A 69 -15.07 18.83 19.37
CA LYS A 69 -15.26 20.27 19.52
C LYS A 69 -16.28 20.75 18.52
N ARG A 70 -17.16 21.64 18.95
CA ARG A 70 -18.11 22.34 18.11
C ARG A 70 -17.62 23.77 17.91
N ILE A 71 -17.15 24.07 16.70
CA ILE A 71 -16.74 25.42 16.28
C ILE A 71 -17.97 26.13 15.74
N ARG A 72 -18.37 27.24 16.36
CA ARG A 72 -19.44 28.13 15.87
C ARG A 72 -18.82 29.42 15.36
N LEU A 73 -19.12 29.78 14.12
CA LEU A 73 -18.69 31.03 13.50
C LEU A 73 -19.73 32.13 13.72
N ARG A 74 -19.34 33.41 13.63
CA ARG A 74 -20.23 34.57 13.87
C ARG A 74 -21.45 34.65 12.95
N ASN A 75 -21.40 34.04 11.78
CA ASN A 75 -22.56 33.93 10.89
C ASN A 75 -23.48 32.75 11.25
N GLY A 76 -23.13 31.93 12.25
CA GLY A 76 -23.89 30.78 12.73
C GLY A 76 -23.57 29.45 12.05
N ILE A 77 -22.60 29.39 11.13
CA ILE A 77 -22.07 28.12 10.62
C ILE A 77 -21.43 27.34 11.77
N VAL A 78 -21.69 26.03 11.80
CA VAL A 78 -21.16 25.14 12.83
C VAL A 78 -20.47 23.95 12.19
N ASN A 79 -19.25 23.67 12.64
CA ASN A 79 -18.55 22.41 12.37
C ASN A 79 -18.29 21.67 13.67
N THR A 80 -18.63 20.38 13.71
CA THR A 80 -18.33 19.50 14.84
C THR A 80 -17.26 18.51 14.42
N VAL A 81 -16.09 18.62 15.04
CA VAL A 81 -14.85 17.96 14.60
C VAL A 81 -14.04 17.48 15.78
N THR A 82 -13.10 16.58 15.56
CA THR A 82 -12.10 16.26 16.58
C THR A 82 -11.22 17.48 16.89
N PRO A 83 -10.73 17.66 18.14
CA PRO A 83 -9.92 18.82 18.55
C PRO A 83 -8.69 19.12 17.69
N SER A 84 -8.21 18.18 16.89
CA SER A 84 -6.99 18.35 16.12
C SER A 84 -7.21 18.31 14.62
N GLN A 85 -8.48 18.32 14.19
CA GLN A 85 -8.87 18.59 12.82
C GLN A 85 -8.33 19.97 12.39
N PRO A 86 -7.46 20.04 11.37
CA PRO A 86 -6.95 21.31 10.90
C PRO A 86 -8.00 22.07 10.09
N VAL A 87 -8.13 23.36 10.40
CA VAL A 87 -8.99 24.33 9.73
C VAL A 87 -8.11 25.45 9.18
N ARG A 88 -8.43 25.94 7.98
CA ARG A 88 -7.70 27.05 7.35
C ARG A 88 -8.07 28.36 8.06
N VAL A 89 -7.05 29.13 8.47
CA VAL A 89 -7.19 30.43 9.13
C VAL A 89 -6.38 31.50 8.42
N LEU A 90 -6.83 32.75 8.49
CA LEU A 90 -6.09 33.93 8.05
C LEU A 90 -5.47 34.62 9.27
N ASP A 91 -4.16 34.86 9.23
CA ASP A 91 -3.47 35.61 10.28
C ASP A 91 -3.42 37.12 10.04
N GLU A 92 -2.80 37.85 10.95
CA GLU A 92 -2.67 39.32 10.87
C GLU A 92 -1.75 39.81 9.74
N HIS A 93 -0.94 38.93 9.15
CA HIS A 93 -0.02 39.22 8.04
C HIS A 93 -0.64 38.92 6.67
N LEU A 94 -1.93 38.58 6.62
CA LEU A 94 -2.64 38.11 5.42
C LEU A 94 -2.13 36.77 4.89
N GLU A 95 -1.52 35.93 5.74
CA GLU A 95 -1.08 34.60 5.36
C GLU A 95 -2.11 33.53 5.77
N LEU A 96 -2.28 32.53 4.89
CA LEU A 96 -3.17 31.40 5.14
C LEU A 96 -2.44 30.27 5.86
N GLN A 97 -2.88 29.95 7.08
CA GLN A 97 -2.27 28.92 7.92
C GLN A 97 -3.27 27.81 8.27
N TRP A 98 -2.74 26.63 8.61
CA TRP A 98 -3.53 25.55 9.20
C TRP A 98 -3.50 25.66 10.72
N ARG A 99 -4.66 25.62 11.36
CA ARG A 99 -4.77 25.59 12.83
C ARG A 99 -5.74 24.51 13.26
N ASN A 100 -5.37 23.77 14.30
CA ASN A 100 -6.21 22.74 14.88
C ASN A 100 -7.47 23.34 15.51
N ALA A 101 -8.60 22.63 15.38
CA ALA A 101 -9.87 23.01 15.96
C ALA A 101 -9.83 23.36 17.47
N GLY A 102 -8.96 22.69 18.23
CA GLY A 102 -8.78 22.82 19.67
C GLY A 102 -7.84 23.94 20.09
N ASP A 103 -7.02 24.44 19.14
CA ASP A 103 -6.12 25.57 19.33
C ASP A 103 -6.74 26.88 18.84
N LEU A 104 -7.93 26.82 18.23
CA LEU A 104 -8.71 28.01 17.87
C LEU A 104 -9.19 28.74 19.13
N ALA A 105 -9.33 30.05 19.02
CA ALA A 105 -9.93 30.92 20.03
C ALA A 105 -11.04 31.81 19.43
N PRO A 106 -12.02 32.26 20.24
CA PRO A 106 -12.97 33.29 19.79
C PRO A 106 -12.23 34.52 19.25
N GLY A 107 -12.60 34.94 18.04
CA GLY A 107 -11.95 36.04 17.32
C GLY A 107 -11.02 35.62 16.17
N ASP A 108 -10.55 34.37 16.15
CA ASP A 108 -9.77 33.82 15.04
C ASP A 108 -10.56 33.85 13.72
N TRP A 109 -9.89 34.13 12.60
CA TRP A 109 -10.51 34.24 11.28
C TRP A 109 -10.38 32.93 10.50
N VAL A 110 -11.49 32.18 10.41
CA VAL A 110 -11.58 30.94 9.62
C VAL A 110 -11.90 31.26 8.17
N VAL A 111 -11.29 30.50 7.26
CA VAL A 111 -11.48 30.66 5.81
C VAL A 111 -12.63 29.80 5.31
N LEU A 112 -13.56 30.45 4.65
CA LEU A 112 -14.69 29.86 3.95
C LEU A 112 -14.41 29.88 2.44
N LYS A 113 -14.95 28.90 1.70
CA LYS A 113 -14.87 28.87 0.23
C LYS A 113 -16.28 28.80 -0.38
N LYS A 114 -16.53 29.58 -1.43
CA LYS A 114 -17.64 29.33 -2.34
C LYS A 114 -17.22 28.23 -3.30
N ALA A 115 -17.87 27.07 -3.19
CA ALA A 115 -17.51 25.91 -3.98
C ALA A 115 -18.06 25.97 -5.42
N ASP A 116 -19.22 26.60 -5.65
CA ASP A 116 -19.86 26.83 -6.96
C ASP A 116 -19.82 25.62 -7.92
N CYS A 117 -19.99 24.42 -7.36
CA CYS A 117 -19.84 23.15 -8.07
C CYS A 117 -21.16 22.38 -8.01
N PHE A 118 -21.81 22.25 -9.16
CA PHE A 118 -23.14 21.63 -9.28
C PHE A 118 -23.12 20.60 -10.41
N PRO A 119 -23.85 19.48 -10.25
CA PRO A 119 -24.00 18.51 -11.32
C PRO A 119 -24.78 19.13 -12.49
N GLU A 120 -24.49 18.68 -13.70
CA GLU A 120 -25.16 19.16 -14.92
C GLU A 120 -26.59 18.62 -15.05
N ASN A 121 -26.80 17.36 -14.65
CA ASN A 121 -28.05 16.64 -14.86
C ASN A 121 -28.89 16.54 -13.58
N PRO A 122 -30.23 16.66 -13.67
CA PRO A 122 -31.14 16.42 -12.55
C PRO A 122 -31.01 14.99 -11.99
N VAL A 123 -31.32 14.82 -10.70
CA VAL A 123 -31.32 13.52 -10.05
C VAL A 123 -32.37 12.61 -10.69
N THR A 124 -31.97 11.42 -11.11
CA THR A 124 -32.90 10.39 -11.59
C THR A 124 -33.62 9.76 -10.40
N LEU A 125 -34.94 9.73 -10.45
CA LEU A 125 -35.79 9.11 -9.42
C LEU A 125 -36.24 7.71 -9.87
N ALA A 126 -36.71 6.89 -8.93
CA ALA A 126 -37.27 5.59 -9.28
C ALA A 126 -38.45 5.75 -10.25
N PRO A 127 -38.65 4.86 -11.24
CA PRO A 127 -39.79 4.98 -12.15
C PRO A 127 -41.13 4.96 -11.42
N PHE A 128 -42.06 5.83 -11.82
CA PHE A 128 -43.43 5.80 -11.30
C PHE A 128 -44.34 5.12 -12.32
N ARG A 129 -44.81 3.89 -12.03
CA ARG A 129 -45.65 3.08 -12.95
C ARG A 129 -45.01 2.97 -14.35
N ASP A 130 -43.74 2.56 -14.36
CA ASP A 130 -42.91 2.38 -15.56
C ASP A 130 -42.56 3.67 -16.33
N GLN A 131 -42.97 4.84 -15.83
CA GLN A 131 -42.57 6.13 -16.38
C GLN A 131 -41.23 6.57 -15.76
N PRO A 132 -40.22 6.92 -16.57
CA PRO A 132 -38.97 7.46 -16.04
C PRO A 132 -39.23 8.80 -15.36
N MET A 133 -38.65 8.98 -14.18
CA MET A 133 -38.85 10.17 -13.35
C MET A 133 -37.52 10.87 -13.10
N VAL A 134 -37.54 12.20 -13.16
CA VAL A 134 -36.40 13.06 -12.81
C VAL A 134 -36.84 14.12 -11.83
N PHE A 135 -35.95 14.50 -10.92
CA PHE A 135 -36.21 15.57 -9.97
C PHE A 135 -35.94 16.94 -10.62
N ASP A 136 -36.94 17.46 -11.31
CA ASP A 136 -36.87 18.71 -12.06
C ASP A 136 -37.24 19.95 -11.23
N GLU A 137 -37.19 21.15 -11.84
CA GLU A 137 -37.52 22.41 -11.16
C GLU A 137 -38.96 22.44 -10.61
N ARG A 138 -39.90 21.72 -11.24
CA ARG A 138 -41.32 21.73 -10.86
C ARG A 138 -41.53 20.96 -9.57
N LEU A 139 -40.97 19.74 -9.49
CA LEU A 139 -41.01 18.93 -8.28
C LEU A 139 -40.19 19.58 -7.16
N ALA A 140 -39.06 20.21 -7.49
CA ALA A 140 -38.26 20.95 -6.51
C ALA A 140 -39.01 22.11 -5.88
N TYR A 141 -39.71 22.94 -6.69
CA TYR A 141 -40.54 24.03 -6.17
C TYR A 141 -41.65 23.51 -5.25
N ALA A 142 -42.34 22.43 -5.66
CA ALA A 142 -43.36 21.78 -4.84
C ALA A 142 -42.78 21.29 -3.50
N LEU A 143 -41.61 20.64 -3.52
CA LEU A 143 -40.94 20.15 -2.33
C LEU A 143 -40.48 21.29 -1.40
N GLY A 144 -40.04 22.42 -1.96
CA GLY A 144 -39.71 23.63 -1.20
C GLY A 144 -40.92 24.22 -0.47
N LEU A 145 -42.07 24.29 -1.15
CA LEU A 145 -43.31 24.73 -0.52
C LEU A 145 -43.80 23.72 0.54
N PHE A 146 -43.58 22.43 0.32
CA PHE A 146 -43.89 21.39 1.31
C PHE A 146 -43.02 21.54 2.57
N MET A 147 -41.73 21.81 2.40
CA MET A 147 -40.79 22.04 3.51
C MET A 147 -41.07 23.33 4.30
N SER A 148 -41.81 24.29 3.75
CA SER A 148 -42.30 25.47 4.49
C SER A 148 -43.67 25.22 5.10
N ASP A 149 -44.74 25.37 4.31
CA ASP A 149 -46.13 25.37 4.77
C ASP A 149 -46.86 24.01 4.66
N GLY A 150 -46.21 22.99 4.09
CA GLY A 150 -46.79 21.65 3.92
C GLY A 150 -46.80 20.76 5.17
N TRP A 151 -47.64 19.72 5.15
CA TRP A 151 -47.72 18.70 6.20
C TRP A 151 -48.00 17.31 5.62
N ILE A 152 -47.57 16.29 6.38
CA ILE A 152 -47.77 14.87 6.09
C ILE A 152 -48.38 14.19 7.32
N SER A 153 -49.29 13.24 7.11
CA SER A 153 -49.88 12.44 8.20
C SER A 153 -50.13 11.00 7.76
N ALA A 154 -50.15 10.07 8.70
CA ALA A 154 -50.52 8.66 8.49
C ALA A 154 -51.81 8.27 9.23
N ASP A 155 -52.82 9.11 9.13
CA ASP A 155 -54.12 8.94 9.79
C ASP A 155 -55.29 8.83 8.79
N TYR A 156 -54.99 8.71 7.48
CA TYR A 156 -56.02 8.72 6.46
C TYR A 156 -56.63 7.33 6.20
N GLY A 157 -57.93 7.23 6.47
CA GLY A 157 -58.74 6.03 6.22
C GLY A 157 -58.46 4.86 7.19
N PRO A 158 -59.20 3.75 7.08
CA PRO A 158 -59.09 2.62 8.00
C PRO A 158 -57.72 1.90 7.94
N ARG A 159 -56.92 2.15 6.89
CA ARG A 159 -55.58 1.59 6.69
C ARG A 159 -54.43 2.53 7.08
N LYS A 160 -54.71 3.70 7.69
CA LYS A 160 -53.69 4.67 8.14
C LYS A 160 -52.67 5.02 7.03
N GLN A 161 -53.16 5.38 5.85
CA GLN A 161 -52.31 5.69 4.71
C GLN A 161 -51.68 7.09 4.82
N ILE A 162 -50.51 7.27 4.21
CA ILE A 162 -49.83 8.56 4.13
C ILE A 162 -50.64 9.54 3.28
N ARG A 163 -50.81 10.76 3.79
CA ARG A 163 -51.43 11.88 3.09
C ARG A 163 -50.53 13.11 3.13
N ILE A 164 -50.26 13.67 1.96
CA ILE A 164 -49.46 14.89 1.79
C ILE A 164 -50.37 16.05 1.38
N ALA A 165 -50.17 17.20 2.01
CA ALA A 165 -50.83 18.45 1.66
C ALA A 165 -49.86 19.63 1.63
N PHE A 166 -50.14 20.57 0.73
CA PHE A 166 -49.38 21.80 0.55
C PHE A 166 -50.32 22.97 0.89
N CYS A 167 -49.88 23.88 1.75
CA CYS A 167 -50.68 25.04 2.15
C CYS A 167 -50.02 26.33 1.65
N GLY A 168 -50.81 27.39 1.51
CA GLY A 168 -50.28 28.73 1.23
C GLY A 168 -51.36 29.80 1.20
N ALA A 169 -50.98 31.04 1.52
CA ALA A 169 -51.90 32.19 1.50
C ALA A 169 -52.12 32.74 0.07
N ASP A 170 -51.17 32.52 -0.85
CA ASP A 170 -51.27 32.96 -2.24
C ASP A 170 -51.77 31.81 -3.12
N ARG A 171 -52.96 31.97 -3.72
CA ARG A 171 -53.56 30.98 -4.62
C ARG A 171 -52.64 30.61 -5.78
N LYS A 172 -51.85 31.56 -6.31
CA LYS A 172 -50.98 31.33 -7.47
C LYS A 172 -49.82 30.38 -7.13
N VAL A 173 -49.29 30.49 -5.91
CA VAL A 173 -48.23 29.61 -5.38
C VAL A 173 -48.75 28.17 -5.26
N VAL A 174 -49.89 28.00 -4.59
CA VAL A 174 -50.49 26.67 -4.37
C VAL A 174 -50.98 26.03 -5.68
N GLU A 175 -51.53 26.83 -6.61
CA GLU A 175 -51.90 26.36 -7.95
C GLU A 175 -50.69 25.91 -8.77
N THR A 176 -49.54 26.59 -8.64
CA THR A 176 -48.29 26.16 -9.29
C THR A 176 -47.90 24.74 -8.84
N VAL A 177 -48.01 24.46 -7.55
CA VAL A 177 -47.76 23.10 -7.01
C VAL A 177 -48.79 22.09 -7.51
N ARG A 178 -50.08 22.47 -7.57
CA ARG A 178 -51.13 21.62 -8.13
C ARG A 178 -50.82 21.19 -9.56
N GLN A 179 -50.34 22.12 -10.38
CA GLN A 179 -49.94 21.85 -11.77
C GLN A 179 -48.65 21.03 -11.84
N ALA A 180 -47.67 21.29 -10.98
CA ALA A 180 -46.43 20.50 -10.92
C ALA A 180 -46.73 19.02 -10.65
N ILE A 181 -47.56 18.72 -9.64
CA ILE A 181 -47.97 17.34 -9.34
C ILE A 181 -48.80 16.73 -10.48
N HIS A 182 -49.68 17.51 -11.12
CA HIS A 182 -50.45 17.03 -12.27
C HIS A 182 -49.58 16.64 -13.46
N GLN A 183 -48.61 17.48 -13.80
CA GLN A 183 -47.69 17.23 -14.91
C GLN A 183 -46.75 16.07 -14.63
N ALA A 184 -46.29 15.92 -13.38
CA ALA A 184 -45.36 14.86 -13.00
C ALA A 184 -46.03 13.47 -12.91
N PHE A 185 -47.29 13.39 -12.45
CA PHE A 185 -47.92 12.10 -12.13
C PHE A 185 -49.20 11.81 -12.94
N GLY A 186 -49.62 12.70 -13.84
CA GLY A 186 -50.90 12.61 -14.54
C GLY A 186 -52.11 12.68 -13.60
N TYR A 187 -51.91 13.07 -12.33
CA TYR A 187 -52.92 13.10 -11.28
C TYR A 187 -53.14 14.54 -10.83
N LEU A 188 -54.36 15.05 -10.98
CA LEU A 188 -54.70 16.42 -10.58
C LEU A 188 -55.13 16.46 -9.10
N PRO A 189 -54.35 17.07 -8.19
CA PRO A 189 -54.72 17.15 -6.77
C PRO A 189 -55.95 18.05 -6.53
N SER A 190 -56.65 17.83 -5.42
CA SER A 190 -57.78 18.68 -5.02
C SER A 190 -57.26 19.99 -4.44
N LEU A 191 -57.86 21.12 -4.85
CA LEU A 191 -57.62 22.43 -4.27
C LEU A 191 -58.82 22.81 -3.41
N GLU A 192 -58.56 23.11 -2.15
CA GLU A 192 -59.57 23.51 -1.17
C GLU A 192 -59.19 24.84 -0.53
N MET A 193 -60.20 25.62 -0.14
CA MET A 193 -60.02 26.85 0.64
C MET A 193 -60.38 26.53 2.10
N GLY A 194 -59.39 26.60 2.98
CA GLY A 194 -59.54 26.34 4.41
C GLY A 194 -59.95 27.58 5.21
N ALA A 195 -59.98 27.46 6.53
CA ALA A 195 -60.17 28.59 7.43
C ALA A 195 -59.00 29.59 7.35
N HIS A 196 -59.28 30.89 7.56
CA HIS A 196 -58.30 31.99 7.50
C HIS A 196 -57.66 32.26 6.13
N ASP A 197 -58.40 32.09 5.03
CA ASP A 197 -57.97 32.40 3.66
C ASP A 197 -56.71 31.63 3.20
N VAL A 198 -56.50 30.41 3.72
CA VAL A 198 -55.39 29.52 3.33
C VAL A 198 -55.87 28.52 2.28
N TYR A 199 -55.18 28.47 1.15
CA TYR A 199 -55.40 27.48 0.10
C TYR A 199 -54.62 26.20 0.42
N THR A 200 -55.27 25.04 0.27
CA THR A 200 -54.65 23.73 0.48
C THR A 200 -54.79 22.85 -0.75
N VAL A 201 -53.67 22.39 -1.29
CA VAL A 201 -53.61 21.31 -2.28
C VAL A 201 -53.42 19.99 -1.56
N ARG A 202 -54.36 19.05 -1.76
CA ARG A 202 -54.31 17.71 -1.14
C ARG A 202 -54.13 16.63 -2.20
N ILE A 203 -53.16 15.75 -1.96
CA ILE A 203 -52.96 14.56 -2.77
C ILE A 203 -53.78 13.41 -2.17
N ASN A 204 -54.92 13.12 -2.81
CA ASN A 204 -55.83 12.03 -2.45
C ASN A 204 -55.52 10.76 -3.28
N ASN A 205 -54.24 10.48 -3.50
CA ASN A 205 -53.77 9.31 -4.24
C ASN A 205 -52.64 8.65 -3.44
N SER A 206 -52.92 7.46 -2.90
CA SER A 206 -51.98 6.74 -2.04
C SER A 206 -50.69 6.34 -2.75
N ALA A 207 -50.73 6.06 -4.06
CA ALA A 207 -49.54 5.71 -4.82
C ALA A 207 -48.60 6.91 -5.00
N VAL A 208 -49.15 8.09 -5.30
CA VAL A 208 -48.37 9.33 -5.40
C VAL A 208 -47.79 9.73 -4.05
N ASN A 209 -48.58 9.65 -2.97
CA ASN A 209 -48.10 9.94 -1.62
C ASN A 209 -46.98 9.00 -1.17
N ALA A 210 -47.14 7.69 -1.37
CA ALA A 210 -46.12 6.71 -1.03
C ALA A 210 -44.83 6.94 -1.83
N TYR A 211 -44.96 7.21 -3.13
CA TYR A 211 -43.82 7.51 -3.99
C TYR A 211 -43.06 8.76 -3.55
N LEU A 212 -43.75 9.89 -3.33
CA LEU A 212 -43.11 11.12 -2.85
C LEU A 212 -42.47 10.94 -1.47
N ALA A 213 -43.12 10.19 -0.58
CA ALA A 213 -42.58 9.88 0.74
C ALA A 213 -41.29 9.06 0.66
N GLU A 214 -41.26 8.03 -0.17
CA GLU A 214 -40.09 7.17 -0.36
C GLU A 214 -38.94 7.91 -1.05
N GLN A 215 -39.21 8.60 -2.17
CA GLN A 215 -38.15 9.25 -2.97
C GLN A 215 -37.47 10.43 -2.25
N PHE A 216 -38.19 11.12 -1.35
CA PHE A 216 -37.66 12.29 -0.65
C PHE A 216 -37.45 12.07 0.85
N GLY A 217 -37.63 10.83 1.33
CA GLY A 217 -37.46 10.47 2.75
C GLY A 217 -38.46 11.14 3.69
N LEU A 218 -39.69 11.38 3.23
CA LEU A 218 -40.73 12.03 4.04
C LEU A 218 -41.42 10.98 4.92
N THR A 219 -41.23 11.08 6.23
CA THR A 219 -41.86 10.18 7.21
C THR A 219 -43.15 10.78 7.77
N ALA A 220 -44.02 9.94 8.32
CA ALA A 220 -45.32 10.38 8.82
C ALA A 220 -45.26 11.17 10.14
N ASP A 221 -44.14 11.09 10.86
CA ASP A 221 -43.80 11.85 12.06
C ASP A 221 -43.09 13.18 11.74
N LEU A 222 -42.92 13.51 10.46
CA LEU A 222 -42.35 14.78 10.04
C LEU A 222 -43.26 15.94 10.47
N ASP A 223 -42.73 16.80 11.34
CA ASP A 223 -43.40 18.00 11.82
C ASP A 223 -42.55 19.24 11.53
N ALA A 224 -43.02 20.42 11.96
CA ALA A 224 -42.31 21.67 11.71
C ALA A 224 -40.87 21.69 12.26
N THR A 225 -40.58 20.98 13.35
CA THR A 225 -39.27 20.95 14.02
C THR A 225 -38.30 19.95 13.41
N SER A 226 -38.80 18.89 12.76
CA SER A 226 -37.99 17.83 12.16
C SER A 226 -37.77 17.96 10.65
N LYS A 227 -38.32 19.01 10.00
CA LYS A 227 -38.09 19.28 8.57
C LYS A 227 -36.60 19.42 8.22
N PHE A 228 -36.22 19.05 7.01
CA PHE A 228 -34.82 19.00 6.53
C PHE A 228 -34.75 19.30 5.03
N VAL A 229 -33.55 19.49 4.48
CA VAL A 229 -33.36 19.58 3.02
C VAL A 229 -33.11 18.16 2.47
N PRO A 230 -33.96 17.63 1.57
CA PRO A 230 -33.77 16.27 1.04
C PRO A 230 -32.48 16.10 0.25
N ALA A 231 -31.86 14.92 0.32
CA ALA A 231 -30.59 14.63 -0.37
C ALA A 231 -30.67 14.84 -1.89
N ALA A 232 -31.83 14.56 -2.49
CA ALA A 232 -32.08 14.84 -3.91
C ALA A 232 -31.86 16.32 -4.26
N VAL A 233 -32.20 17.26 -3.37
CA VAL A 233 -31.94 18.69 -3.57
C VAL A 233 -30.46 19.00 -3.47
N LEU A 234 -29.76 18.43 -2.48
CA LEU A 234 -28.32 18.67 -2.27
C LEU A 234 -27.45 18.20 -3.45
N ARG A 235 -27.91 17.18 -4.18
CA ARG A 235 -27.25 16.59 -5.35
C ARG A 235 -27.84 17.04 -6.70
N SER A 236 -28.55 18.17 -6.72
CA SER A 236 -29.23 18.66 -7.92
C SER A 236 -28.47 19.80 -8.62
N PRO A 237 -28.73 20.02 -9.91
CA PRO A 237 -28.23 21.20 -10.63
C PRO A 237 -28.67 22.51 -9.99
N ARG A 238 -27.93 23.58 -10.31
CA ARG A 238 -28.18 24.93 -9.80
C ARG A 238 -29.64 25.39 -10.00
N SER A 239 -30.24 25.11 -11.16
CA SER A 239 -31.63 25.53 -11.47
C SER A 239 -32.66 24.87 -10.54
N VAL A 240 -32.51 23.56 -10.31
CA VAL A 240 -33.39 22.75 -9.45
C VAL A 240 -33.28 23.20 -8.00
N ILE A 241 -32.06 23.46 -7.51
CA ILE A 241 -31.81 24.01 -6.17
C ILE A 241 -32.46 25.39 -6.00
N LEU A 242 -32.28 26.30 -6.96
CA LEU A 242 -32.90 27.62 -6.93
C LEU A 242 -34.44 27.53 -6.94
N SER A 243 -35.00 26.55 -7.65
CA SER A 243 -36.44 26.30 -7.65
C SER A 243 -36.96 25.79 -6.29
N PHE A 244 -36.23 24.87 -5.65
CA PHE A 244 -36.53 24.44 -4.28
C PHE A 244 -36.50 25.61 -3.29
N LEU A 245 -35.43 26.42 -3.33
CA LEU A 245 -35.33 27.62 -2.50
C LEU A 245 -36.48 28.59 -2.78
N ALA A 246 -36.86 28.82 -4.04
CA ALA A 246 -37.99 29.69 -4.35
C ALA A 246 -39.29 29.22 -3.71
N GLY A 247 -39.59 27.92 -3.74
CA GLY A 247 -40.75 27.35 -3.05
C GLY A 247 -40.69 27.54 -1.53
N LEU A 248 -39.49 27.38 -0.96
CA LEU A 248 -39.25 27.58 0.47
C LEU A 248 -39.45 29.04 0.91
N PHE A 249 -38.92 30.00 0.14
CA PHE A 249 -39.06 31.43 0.39
C PHE A 249 -40.47 31.96 0.09
N ASP A 250 -41.19 31.37 -0.86
CA ASP A 250 -42.61 31.71 -1.11
C ASP A 250 -43.52 31.30 0.05
N GLY A 251 -43.19 30.24 0.79
CA GLY A 251 -43.86 29.90 2.05
C GLY A 251 -43.44 30.82 3.19
N ASP A 252 -42.23 30.62 3.73
CA ASP A 252 -41.79 31.24 5.00
C ASP A 252 -40.82 32.42 4.84
N GLY A 253 -40.47 32.80 3.61
CA GLY A 253 -39.57 33.92 3.35
C GLY A 253 -40.22 35.28 3.66
N SER A 254 -39.40 36.31 3.83
CA SER A 254 -39.86 37.70 4.00
C SER A 254 -38.81 38.68 3.49
N LEU A 255 -39.26 39.84 3.04
CA LEU A 255 -38.40 40.88 2.48
C LEU A 255 -38.65 42.21 3.20
N ASP A 256 -37.59 42.71 3.84
CA ASP A 256 -37.57 43.98 4.57
C ASP A 256 -37.00 45.08 3.69
N LYS A 257 -37.91 45.90 3.15
CA LYS A 257 -37.61 47.05 2.30
C LYS A 257 -36.78 48.13 2.98
N ARG A 258 -36.84 48.28 4.31
CA ARG A 258 -36.13 49.35 5.03
C ARG A 258 -34.65 49.04 5.22
N GLN A 259 -34.26 47.77 5.17
CA GLN A 259 -32.90 47.32 5.41
C GLN A 259 -32.27 46.60 4.21
N ALA A 260 -33.00 46.47 3.08
CA ALA A 260 -32.55 45.66 1.93
C ALA A 260 -32.14 44.25 2.38
N ARG A 261 -32.99 43.63 3.20
CA ARG A 261 -32.72 42.36 3.87
C ARG A 261 -33.76 41.33 3.48
N VAL A 262 -33.29 40.15 3.08
CA VAL A 262 -34.12 38.97 2.88
C VAL A 262 -33.99 38.09 4.12
N ARG A 263 -35.12 37.61 4.65
CA ARG A 263 -35.14 36.76 5.85
C ARG A 263 -35.97 35.51 5.60
N TYR A 264 -35.43 34.35 5.95
CA TYR A 264 -36.16 33.08 6.04
C TYR A 264 -36.21 32.63 7.50
N VAL A 265 -37.36 32.15 7.97
CA VAL A 265 -37.53 31.75 9.38
C VAL A 265 -38.12 30.35 9.45
N SER A 266 -37.56 29.50 10.30
CA SER A 266 -38.15 28.20 10.62
C SER A 266 -37.93 27.83 12.08
N VAL A 267 -38.75 26.90 12.58
CA VAL A 267 -38.53 26.25 13.89
C VAL A 267 -37.52 25.09 13.76
N SER A 268 -37.33 24.52 12.56
CA SER A 268 -36.34 23.47 12.34
C SER A 268 -34.95 24.07 12.19
N GLU A 269 -34.10 23.84 13.19
CA GLU A 269 -32.70 24.23 13.14
C GLU A 269 -31.94 23.51 12.02
N ASN A 270 -32.22 22.22 11.81
CA ASN A 270 -31.57 21.41 10.77
C ASN A 270 -31.82 21.99 9.37
N LEU A 271 -33.10 22.26 9.05
CA LEU A 271 -33.49 22.87 7.78
C LEU A 271 -32.78 24.20 7.53
N VAL A 272 -32.76 25.09 8.53
CA VAL A 272 -32.17 26.43 8.37
C VAL A 272 -30.66 26.37 8.22
N ARG A 273 -29.97 25.51 8.99
CA ARG A 273 -28.53 25.31 8.86
C ARG A 273 -28.15 24.73 7.50
N THR A 274 -28.88 23.72 7.01
CA THR A 274 -28.61 23.17 5.68
C THR A 274 -28.91 24.18 4.56
N VAL A 275 -29.97 24.99 4.68
CA VAL A 275 -30.25 26.08 3.75
C VAL A 275 -29.13 27.13 3.77
N GLN A 276 -28.54 27.43 4.94
CA GLN A 276 -27.39 28.32 5.04
C GLN A 276 -26.18 27.78 4.25
N ILE A 277 -25.84 26.50 4.42
CA ILE A 277 -24.74 25.87 3.67
C ILE A 277 -25.04 25.86 2.16
N LEU A 278 -26.28 25.58 1.77
CA LEU A 278 -26.70 25.57 0.37
C LEU A 278 -26.67 26.97 -0.26
N LEU A 279 -27.03 28.02 0.48
CA LEU A 279 -26.85 29.41 0.06
C LEU A 279 -25.36 29.75 -0.10
N GLN A 280 -24.50 29.33 0.84
CA GLN A 280 -23.06 29.54 0.71
C GLN A 280 -22.48 28.81 -0.51
N HIS A 281 -22.95 27.60 -0.80
CA HIS A 281 -22.59 26.83 -1.99
C HIS A 281 -22.92 27.59 -3.29
N LEU A 282 -24.01 28.37 -3.28
CA LEU A 282 -24.42 29.30 -4.36
C LEU A 282 -23.66 30.64 -4.37
N GLY A 283 -22.78 30.90 -3.39
CA GLY A 283 -22.08 32.18 -3.22
C GLY A 283 -22.87 33.25 -2.46
N ILE A 284 -23.92 32.86 -1.72
CA ILE A 284 -24.77 33.75 -0.95
C ILE A 284 -24.45 33.59 0.54
N LEU A 285 -23.77 34.57 1.12
CA LEU A 285 -23.50 34.57 2.56
C LEU A 285 -24.73 35.03 3.35
N ALA A 286 -25.06 34.26 4.39
CA ALA A 286 -26.21 34.47 5.25
C ALA A 286 -25.81 34.37 6.73
N VAL A 287 -26.51 35.13 7.58
CA VAL A 287 -26.32 35.14 9.03
C VAL A 287 -27.50 34.46 9.70
N LEU A 288 -27.24 33.40 10.45
CA LEU A 288 -28.22 32.69 11.25
C LEU A 288 -28.33 33.34 12.63
N ARG A 289 -29.54 33.75 13.03
CA ARG A 289 -29.84 34.31 14.35
C ARG A 289 -30.99 33.57 15.03
N PRO A 290 -30.80 33.04 16.25
CA PRO A 290 -31.91 32.56 17.06
C PRO A 290 -32.70 33.75 17.64
N TYR A 291 -34.02 33.66 17.70
CA TYR A 291 -34.85 34.60 18.45
C TYR A 291 -36.14 33.94 18.95
N THR A 292 -36.71 34.49 20.02
CA THR A 292 -37.99 34.01 20.56
C THR A 292 -39.15 34.77 19.89
N GLY A 293 -40.04 34.04 19.21
CA GLY A 293 -41.20 34.62 18.52
C GLY A 293 -42.52 34.04 19.02
N SER A 294 -43.63 34.74 18.77
CA SER A 294 -44.98 34.23 19.07
C SER A 294 -45.44 33.26 17.99
N ALA A 295 -45.76 32.03 18.39
CA ALA A 295 -46.45 31.04 17.55
C ALA A 295 -47.90 30.86 18.04
N ARG A 296 -48.76 30.24 17.22
CA ARG A 296 -50.17 29.94 17.57
C ARG A 296 -50.34 29.14 18.87
N SER A 297 -49.29 28.48 19.37
CA SER A 297 -49.29 27.67 20.60
C SER A 297 -48.39 28.23 21.72
N GLY A 298 -48.03 29.52 21.70
CA GLY A 298 -47.12 30.16 22.67
C GLY A 298 -45.78 30.60 22.06
N TYR A 299 -44.87 31.11 22.89
CA TYR A 299 -43.53 31.52 22.44
C TYR A 299 -42.67 30.30 22.09
N ARG A 300 -42.02 30.32 20.93
CA ARG A 300 -41.09 29.27 20.49
C ARG A 300 -39.75 29.88 20.06
N LEU A 301 -38.68 29.09 20.18
CA LEU A 301 -37.39 29.42 19.59
C LEU A 301 -37.50 29.30 18.06
N LEU A 302 -37.14 30.37 17.36
CA LEU A 302 -37.13 30.45 15.90
C LEU A 302 -35.71 30.73 15.41
N HIS A 303 -35.39 30.18 14.26
CA HIS A 303 -34.10 30.35 13.60
C HIS A 303 -34.31 31.23 12.36
N ALA A 304 -33.82 32.47 12.40
CA ALA A 304 -33.88 33.40 11.28
C ALA A 304 -32.57 33.39 10.50
N LEU A 305 -32.65 33.07 9.22
CA LEU A 305 -31.57 33.24 8.26
C LEU A 305 -31.71 34.59 7.59
N GLU A 306 -30.76 35.50 7.82
CA GLU A 306 -30.76 36.86 7.30
C GLU A 306 -29.70 37.08 6.25
N ILE A 307 -30.10 37.69 5.14
CA ILE A 307 -29.27 37.92 3.97
C ILE A 307 -29.33 39.41 3.67
N HIS A 308 -28.17 40.06 3.60
CA HIS A 308 -28.04 41.52 3.61
C HIS A 308 -27.29 42.01 2.37
N GLY A 309 -27.50 43.29 2.03
CA GLY A 309 -26.70 44.02 1.04
C GLY A 309 -26.68 43.35 -0.34
N ARG A 310 -25.49 43.20 -0.93
CA ARG A 310 -25.29 42.61 -2.26
C ARG A 310 -25.80 41.17 -2.35
N HIS A 311 -25.57 40.34 -1.33
CA HIS A 311 -26.04 38.95 -1.33
C HIS A 311 -27.57 38.87 -1.36
N ALA A 312 -28.27 39.82 -0.73
CA ALA A 312 -29.74 39.89 -0.79
C ALA A 312 -30.23 40.18 -2.22
N GLN A 313 -29.60 41.13 -2.91
CA GLN A 313 -29.92 41.45 -4.30
C GLN A 313 -29.57 40.30 -5.25
N LEU A 314 -28.39 39.69 -5.08
CA LEU A 314 -27.95 38.56 -5.88
C LEU A 314 -28.91 37.38 -5.74
N LEU A 315 -29.33 37.06 -4.50
CA LEU A 315 -30.31 36.01 -4.25
C LEU A 315 -31.66 36.33 -4.91
N MET A 316 -32.18 37.55 -4.76
CA MET A 316 -33.47 37.94 -5.37
C MET A 316 -33.42 37.97 -6.90
N THR A 317 -32.23 38.14 -7.49
CA THR A 317 -32.03 38.00 -8.94
C THR A 317 -32.04 36.54 -9.38
N MET A 318 -31.56 35.63 -8.53
CA MET A 318 -31.48 34.20 -8.82
C MET A 318 -32.76 33.43 -8.54
N LEU A 319 -33.56 33.81 -7.53
CA LEU A 319 -34.73 33.04 -7.10
C LEU A 319 -35.99 33.33 -7.96
N PRO A 320 -36.59 32.31 -8.60
CA PRO A 320 -37.85 32.45 -9.32
C PRO A 320 -39.07 32.44 -8.38
N VAL A 321 -39.11 33.37 -7.41
CA VAL A 321 -40.23 33.50 -6.47
C VAL A 321 -41.52 33.91 -7.17
N ARG A 322 -42.65 33.41 -6.66
CA ARG A 322 -43.97 33.55 -7.29
C ARG A 322 -44.99 34.25 -6.42
N ARG A 323 -44.75 34.34 -5.11
CA ARG A 323 -45.66 34.99 -4.17
C ARG A 323 -45.69 36.49 -4.42
N ALA A 324 -46.89 37.03 -4.69
CA ALA A 324 -47.06 38.43 -5.09
C ALA A 324 -46.40 39.41 -4.09
N SER A 325 -46.56 39.16 -2.79
CA SER A 325 -46.02 40.01 -1.73
C SER A 325 -44.49 40.11 -1.70
N LEU A 326 -43.77 39.11 -2.23
CA LEU A 326 -42.32 39.17 -2.41
C LEU A 326 -41.97 39.85 -3.73
N VAL A 327 -42.59 39.42 -4.83
CA VAL A 327 -42.33 39.92 -6.19
C VAL A 327 -42.50 41.43 -6.27
N ASP A 328 -43.58 41.97 -5.70
CA ASP A 328 -43.87 43.41 -5.69
C ASP A 328 -42.81 44.24 -4.93
N ARG A 329 -42.05 43.59 -4.02
CA ARG A 329 -41.03 44.24 -3.20
C ARG A 329 -39.61 44.10 -3.76
N ILE A 330 -39.37 43.19 -4.71
CA ILE A 330 -38.02 42.98 -5.30
C ILE A 330 -37.46 44.28 -5.90
N PRO A 331 -38.18 45.06 -6.74
CA PRO A 331 -37.62 46.30 -7.31
C PRO A 331 -37.16 47.30 -6.25
N GLN A 332 -37.80 47.29 -5.08
CA GLN A 332 -37.48 48.20 -3.97
C GLN A 332 -36.15 47.84 -3.28
N VAL A 333 -35.76 46.57 -3.31
CA VAL A 333 -34.45 46.09 -2.82
C VAL A 333 -33.37 46.29 -3.89
N MET A 334 -33.71 46.10 -5.16
CA MET A 334 -32.78 46.27 -6.30
C MET A 334 -32.37 47.74 -6.51
N ASN A 335 -33.28 48.69 -6.31
CA ASN A 335 -33.02 50.12 -6.55
C ASN A 335 -32.25 50.83 -5.42
N ARG A 336 -31.86 50.12 -4.36
CA ARG A 336 -31.10 50.72 -3.25
C ARG A 336 -29.60 50.67 -3.52
N MET A 337 -28.93 51.79 -3.22
CA MET A 337 -27.47 51.87 -3.21
C MET A 337 -26.92 50.87 -2.18
N VAL A 338 -26.02 50.00 -2.63
CA VAL A 338 -25.46 48.90 -1.84
C VAL A 338 -24.20 49.39 -1.15
N TYR A 339 -24.21 49.38 0.19
CA TYR A 339 -22.97 49.41 0.95
C TYR A 339 -22.40 47.98 1.05
N SER A 340 -21.08 47.84 0.98
CA SER A 340 -20.39 46.55 1.08
C SER A 340 -20.87 45.74 2.28
N SER A 341 -21.08 44.44 2.10
CA SER A 341 -21.42 43.55 3.21
C SER A 341 -20.21 43.38 4.11
N SER A 342 -20.40 43.44 5.43
CA SER A 342 -19.34 43.08 6.39
C SER A 342 -18.91 41.60 6.27
N LEU A 343 -19.66 40.79 5.52
CA LEU A 343 -19.35 39.40 5.24
C LEU A 343 -18.39 39.23 4.05
N GLU A 344 -18.15 40.27 3.25
CA GLU A 344 -17.18 40.29 2.14
C GLU A 344 -15.84 40.93 2.56
N THR A 345 -15.70 41.21 3.85
CA THR A 345 -14.55 41.90 4.41
C THR A 345 -13.34 40.98 4.48
N VAL A 346 -12.19 41.46 4.00
CA VAL A 346 -10.89 40.83 4.22
C VAL A 346 -10.29 41.40 5.51
N PRO A 347 -10.11 40.57 6.55
CA PRO A 347 -9.47 40.99 7.79
C PRO A 347 -8.08 41.57 7.51
N TYR A 348 -7.67 42.59 8.28
CA TYR A 348 -6.34 43.22 8.21
C TYR A 348 -5.99 43.95 6.89
N ALA A 349 -6.70 43.71 5.78
CA ALA A 349 -6.38 44.28 4.47
C ALA A 349 -6.31 45.82 4.45
N GLY A 350 -7.16 46.50 5.22
CA GLY A 350 -7.13 47.97 5.31
C GLY A 350 -5.79 48.53 5.80
N ALA A 351 -5.23 47.93 6.85
CA ALA A 351 -3.95 48.33 7.42
C ALA A 351 -2.79 48.06 6.44
N HIS A 352 -2.75 46.86 5.86
CA HIS A 352 -1.72 46.46 4.88
C HIS A 352 -1.77 47.33 3.61
N VAL A 353 -2.95 47.56 3.04
CA VAL A 353 -3.11 48.45 1.87
C VAL A 353 -2.67 49.87 2.22
N PHE A 354 -2.98 50.37 3.41
CA PHE A 354 -2.56 51.68 3.84
C PHE A 354 -1.03 51.79 3.95
N GLU A 355 -0.38 50.82 4.59
CA GLU A 355 1.08 50.79 4.77
C GLU A 355 1.79 50.73 3.42
N GLU A 356 1.35 49.82 2.55
CA GLU A 356 1.91 49.62 1.21
C GLU A 356 1.82 50.87 0.34
N LEU A 357 0.64 51.49 0.29
CA LEU A 357 0.42 52.72 -0.45
C LEU A 357 1.15 53.92 0.16
N SER A 358 1.46 53.89 1.46
CA SER A 358 2.22 54.94 2.13
C SER A 358 3.71 54.81 1.81
N ALA A 359 4.26 53.59 1.80
CA ALA A 359 5.65 53.31 1.46
C ALA A 359 6.00 53.74 0.02
N HIS A 360 5.07 53.56 -0.92
CA HIS A 360 5.25 53.92 -2.33
C HIS A 360 4.89 55.39 -2.67
N HIS A 361 4.42 56.18 -1.69
CA HIS A 361 3.99 57.55 -1.92
C HIS A 361 5.18 58.54 -1.92
N ARG A 362 5.33 59.33 -3.00
CA ARG A 362 6.43 60.29 -3.21
C ARG A 362 6.09 61.74 -2.82
N GLY A 363 5.00 61.97 -2.08
CA GLY A 363 4.53 63.31 -1.70
C GLY A 363 3.57 63.94 -2.72
N GLY A 364 2.64 64.77 -2.26
CA GLY A 364 1.69 65.49 -3.13
C GLY A 364 0.66 64.62 -3.88
N GLY A 365 0.54 63.32 -3.54
CA GLY A 365 -0.31 62.34 -4.23
C GLY A 365 0.39 61.61 -5.39
N TRP A 366 1.71 61.77 -5.54
CA TRP A 366 2.51 61.14 -6.60
C TRP A 366 2.98 59.74 -6.23
N TYR A 367 2.96 58.86 -7.23
CA TYR A 367 3.43 57.48 -7.21
C TYR A 367 4.30 57.22 -8.43
N GLU A 368 4.97 56.08 -8.44
CA GLU A 368 5.81 55.58 -9.52
C GLU A 368 5.28 54.20 -9.90
N ASP A 369 5.10 53.93 -11.19
CA ASP A 369 4.67 52.61 -11.66
C ASP A 369 5.87 51.67 -11.91
N ARG A 370 5.59 50.43 -12.32
CA ARG A 370 6.61 49.38 -12.55
C ARG A 370 7.71 49.79 -13.56
N ASP A 371 7.39 50.70 -14.48
CA ASP A 371 8.32 51.19 -15.51
C ASP A 371 9.06 52.48 -15.07
N GLY A 372 8.91 52.90 -13.81
CA GLY A 372 9.51 54.11 -13.28
C GLY A 372 8.78 55.40 -13.67
N GLN A 373 7.60 55.32 -14.29
CA GLN A 373 6.85 56.51 -14.70
C GLN A 373 6.04 57.07 -13.55
N ARG A 374 6.13 58.40 -13.36
CA ARG A 374 5.40 59.09 -12.30
C ARG A 374 3.94 59.28 -12.67
N PHE A 375 3.04 58.89 -11.78
CA PHE A 375 1.60 59.10 -11.95
C PHE A 375 0.95 59.64 -10.67
N ARG A 376 -0.22 60.26 -10.82
CA ARG A 376 -0.99 60.81 -9.70
C ARG A 376 -2.37 60.19 -9.69
N GLN A 377 -2.65 59.37 -8.68
CA GLN A 377 -3.93 58.69 -8.52
C GLN A 377 -4.34 58.72 -7.05
N GLY A 378 -5.45 59.39 -6.74
CA GLY A 378 -6.07 59.34 -5.41
C GLY A 378 -7.18 58.30 -5.38
N ILE A 379 -7.42 57.69 -4.22
CA ILE A 379 -8.54 56.78 -4.00
C ILE A 379 -9.82 57.63 -3.82
N ARG A 380 -10.91 57.23 -4.48
CA ARG A 380 -12.19 57.94 -4.43
C ARG A 380 -13.33 56.96 -4.10
N TYR A 381 -14.32 57.45 -3.36
CA TYR A 381 -15.61 56.78 -3.25
C TYR A 381 -16.31 56.75 -4.62
N PRO A 382 -17.31 55.86 -4.82
CA PRO A 382 -18.06 55.78 -6.08
C PRO A 382 -18.78 57.09 -6.47
N ASP A 383 -19.06 57.96 -5.49
CA ASP A 383 -19.66 59.28 -5.71
C ASP A 383 -18.63 60.36 -6.15
N GLY A 384 -17.35 59.99 -6.28
CA GLY A 384 -16.25 60.86 -6.69
C GLY A 384 -15.54 61.59 -5.54
N THR A 385 -16.00 61.45 -4.30
CA THR A 385 -15.40 62.05 -3.10
C THR A 385 -14.03 61.41 -2.81
N LYS A 386 -13.00 62.22 -2.48
CA LYS A 386 -11.65 61.70 -2.17
C LYS A 386 -11.61 61.04 -0.78
N ILE A 387 -11.00 59.85 -0.70
CA ILE A 387 -10.77 59.12 0.56
C ILE A 387 -9.49 59.62 1.23
N ARG A 388 -9.52 59.86 2.55
CA ARG A 388 -8.31 60.25 3.30
C ARG A 388 -7.59 59.02 3.82
N TYR A 389 -6.34 58.85 3.40
CA TYR A 389 -5.51 57.69 3.74
C TYR A 389 -5.45 57.39 5.25
N ALA A 390 -5.24 58.41 6.11
CA ALA A 390 -4.89 58.21 7.51
C ALA A 390 -6.05 57.78 8.43
N SER A 391 -7.31 58.10 8.09
CA SER A 391 -8.48 57.78 8.92
C SER A 391 -9.36 56.68 8.31
N ASP A 392 -9.48 56.64 6.98
CA ASP A 392 -10.55 55.88 6.34
C ASP A 392 -10.08 54.49 5.85
N LEU A 393 -8.78 54.32 5.56
CA LEU A 393 -8.18 53.01 5.19
C LEU A 393 -7.54 52.28 6.37
N LYS A 394 -6.88 53.00 7.29
CA LYS A 394 -6.10 52.39 8.38
C LYS A 394 -6.96 51.71 9.45
N GLU A 395 -8.14 52.26 9.74
CA GLU A 395 -8.96 51.86 10.90
C GLU A 395 -10.14 50.94 10.56
N GLN A 396 -10.37 50.62 9.27
CA GLN A 396 -11.52 49.84 8.83
C GLN A 396 -11.08 48.68 7.92
N PRO A 397 -11.60 47.47 8.13
CA PRO A 397 -11.28 46.34 7.26
C PRO A 397 -11.98 46.52 5.90
N LEU A 398 -11.29 46.14 4.81
CA LEU A 398 -11.72 46.41 3.44
C LEU A 398 -12.47 45.22 2.85
N ALA A 399 -13.64 45.47 2.25
CA ALA A 399 -14.34 44.46 1.45
C ALA A 399 -13.79 44.39 0.02
N PHE A 400 -13.86 43.21 -0.60
CA PHE A 400 -13.45 43.03 -2.00
C PHE A 400 -14.12 44.02 -2.95
N THR A 401 -15.43 44.23 -2.77
CA THR A 401 -16.22 45.18 -3.55
C THR A 401 -15.80 46.63 -3.33
N GLN A 402 -15.29 46.99 -2.14
CA GLN A 402 -14.71 48.32 -1.89
C GLN A 402 -13.37 48.47 -2.59
N MET A 403 -12.51 47.45 -2.53
CA MET A 403 -11.19 47.50 -3.16
C MET A 403 -11.29 47.66 -4.68
N GLU A 404 -12.26 47.00 -5.31
CA GLU A 404 -12.55 47.17 -6.72
C GLU A 404 -13.19 48.54 -7.02
N ALA A 405 -14.28 48.90 -6.35
CA ALA A 405 -15.01 50.13 -6.64
C ALA A 405 -14.19 51.40 -6.36
N TRP A 406 -13.22 51.35 -5.45
CA TRP A 406 -12.37 52.48 -5.10
C TRP A 406 -11.08 52.55 -5.93
N GLY A 407 -10.85 51.57 -6.83
CA GLY A 407 -9.66 51.49 -7.68
C GLY A 407 -8.39 51.15 -6.90
N ILE A 408 -8.51 50.41 -5.80
CA ILE A 408 -7.36 49.95 -4.99
C ILE A 408 -6.58 48.88 -5.75
N PHE A 409 -7.26 47.90 -6.35
CA PHE A 409 -6.62 46.84 -7.13
C PHE A 409 -5.78 47.39 -8.28
N ASP A 410 -6.36 48.24 -9.14
CA ASP A 410 -5.65 48.86 -10.27
C ASP A 410 -4.39 49.61 -9.81
N LYS A 411 -4.49 50.24 -8.63
CA LYS A 411 -3.40 51.01 -8.08
C LYS A 411 -2.29 50.13 -7.52
N LEU A 412 -2.62 49.07 -6.78
CA LEU A 412 -1.65 48.10 -6.26
C LEU A 412 -0.93 47.37 -7.40
N GLU A 413 -1.68 46.99 -8.45
CA GLU A 413 -1.13 46.38 -9.65
C GLU A 413 -0.11 47.30 -10.32
N ARG A 414 -0.50 48.56 -10.53
CA ARG A 414 0.30 49.58 -11.22
C ARG A 414 1.61 49.91 -10.51
N ILE A 415 1.63 49.93 -9.17
CA ILE A 415 2.87 50.14 -8.40
C ILE A 415 3.72 48.86 -8.26
N GLY A 416 3.22 47.71 -8.71
CA GLY A 416 3.95 46.44 -8.60
C GLY A 416 3.98 45.84 -7.20
N SER A 417 2.96 46.11 -6.39
CA SER A 417 2.89 45.59 -5.03
C SER A 417 2.58 44.08 -5.00
N PRO A 418 3.33 43.26 -4.24
CA PRO A 418 2.98 41.85 -3.99
C PRO A 418 1.61 41.66 -3.33
N LEU A 419 1.13 42.69 -2.61
CA LEU A 419 -0.19 42.67 -1.96
C LEU A 419 -1.33 42.55 -2.99
N TYR A 420 -1.11 42.99 -4.24
CA TYR A 420 -2.05 42.78 -5.32
C TYR A 420 -2.33 41.29 -5.53
N ASP A 421 -1.28 40.49 -5.66
CA ASP A 421 -1.38 39.06 -5.94
C ASP A 421 -2.05 38.32 -4.79
N THR A 422 -1.69 38.65 -3.54
CA THR A 422 -2.33 38.07 -2.34
C THR A 422 -3.83 38.36 -2.27
N LEU A 423 -4.23 39.63 -2.43
CA LEU A 423 -5.64 40.01 -2.35
C LEU A 423 -6.45 39.51 -3.56
N ARG A 424 -5.85 39.46 -4.75
CA ARG A 424 -6.47 38.86 -5.94
C ARG A 424 -6.64 37.37 -5.80
N TYR A 425 -5.65 36.66 -5.24
CA TYR A 425 -5.76 35.23 -4.96
C TYR A 425 -7.01 34.91 -4.13
N PHE A 426 -7.32 35.70 -3.09
CA PHE A 426 -8.52 35.49 -2.29
C PHE A 426 -9.82 35.67 -3.09
N VAL A 427 -9.87 36.65 -4.02
CA VAL A 427 -11.03 36.87 -4.89
C VAL A 427 -11.16 35.75 -5.92
N GLU A 428 -10.08 35.42 -6.61
CA GLU A 428 -10.05 34.43 -7.70
C GLU A 428 -10.35 33.02 -7.21
N ASN A 429 -9.99 32.72 -5.95
CA ASN A 429 -10.27 31.44 -5.31
C ASN A 429 -11.57 31.44 -4.49
N ASP A 430 -12.40 32.48 -4.61
CA ASP A 430 -13.73 32.54 -4.02
C ASP A 430 -13.70 32.38 -2.47
N LEU A 431 -12.70 33.00 -1.82
CA LEU A 431 -12.45 32.91 -0.38
C LEU A 431 -13.18 34.00 0.42
N PHE A 432 -13.75 33.64 1.56
CA PHE A 432 -14.36 34.55 2.52
C PHE A 432 -13.84 34.27 3.93
N PHE A 433 -13.95 35.26 4.82
CA PHE A 433 -13.37 35.16 6.17
C PHE A 433 -14.45 35.37 7.23
N MET A 434 -14.47 34.48 8.22
CA MET A 434 -15.46 34.53 9.29
C MET A 434 -14.82 34.30 10.64
N GLN A 435 -15.13 35.16 11.61
CA GLN A 435 -14.62 34.98 12.97
C GLN A 435 -15.28 33.80 13.68
N VAL A 436 -14.46 33.08 14.44
CA VAL A 436 -14.92 32.15 15.47
C VAL A 436 -15.67 32.93 16.54
N GLU A 437 -16.93 32.55 16.79
CA GLU A 437 -17.76 33.10 17.86
C GLU A 437 -17.49 32.35 19.17
N CYS A 438 -17.56 31.01 19.14
CA CYS A 438 -17.24 30.17 20.28
C CYS A 438 -16.81 28.77 19.87
N ILE A 439 -16.17 28.07 20.82
CA ILE A 439 -15.74 26.68 20.68
C ILE A 439 -16.23 25.94 21.93
N GLU A 440 -17.06 24.94 21.75
CA GLU A 440 -17.73 24.19 22.81
C GLU A 440 -17.32 22.70 22.75
N GLU A 441 -17.27 22.02 23.89
CA GLU A 441 -17.18 20.55 23.89
C GLU A 441 -18.47 19.95 23.32
N ALA A 442 -18.34 18.89 22.52
CA ALA A 442 -19.47 18.16 21.96
C ALA A 442 -19.46 16.68 22.40
N PRO A 443 -20.64 16.04 22.50
CA PRO A 443 -20.75 14.61 22.79
C PRO A 443 -19.90 13.78 21.82
N ALA A 444 -19.35 12.68 22.31
CA ALA A 444 -18.58 11.79 21.45
C ALA A 444 -19.50 11.04 20.48
N GLU A 445 -19.15 11.05 19.19
CA GLU A 445 -19.88 10.36 18.12
C GLU A 445 -18.91 9.72 17.12
N PRO A 446 -19.31 8.69 16.35
CA PRO A 446 -18.53 8.17 15.24
C PRO A 446 -18.18 9.28 14.25
N THR A 447 -16.99 9.17 13.67
CA THR A 447 -16.45 10.21 12.82
C THR A 447 -15.91 9.68 11.50
N TYR A 448 -15.85 10.54 10.50
CA TYR A 448 -15.50 10.24 9.12
C TYR A 448 -14.41 11.19 8.65
N ASP A 449 -13.53 10.71 7.78
CA ASP A 449 -12.56 11.53 7.06
C ASP A 449 -12.29 10.95 5.67
N LEU A 450 -11.64 11.75 4.83
CA LEU A 450 -11.29 11.37 3.47
C LEU A 450 -9.90 11.89 3.09
N HIS A 451 -9.20 11.16 2.23
CA HIS A 451 -7.93 11.61 1.67
C HIS A 451 -8.15 12.13 0.25
N VAL A 452 -7.68 13.34 -0.01
CA VAL A 452 -7.71 13.99 -1.33
C VAL A 452 -6.32 14.03 -1.93
N ALA A 453 -6.20 13.72 -3.22
CA ALA A 453 -4.95 13.79 -3.96
C ALA A 453 -4.38 15.22 -4.06
N ASP A 454 -3.05 15.32 -4.05
CA ASP A 454 -2.22 16.54 -4.20
C ASP A 454 -2.38 17.59 -3.10
N ASP A 455 -3.58 18.17 -2.99
CA ASP A 455 -3.82 19.34 -2.15
C ASP A 455 -4.07 18.98 -0.69
N HIS A 456 -4.45 17.72 -0.47
CA HIS A 456 -4.73 17.18 0.85
C HIS A 456 -5.75 18.01 1.65
N ASN A 457 -6.66 18.73 0.99
CA ASN A 457 -7.70 19.53 1.63
C ASN A 457 -9.05 19.39 0.90
N PHE A 458 -10.13 19.77 1.57
CA PHE A 458 -11.48 19.80 1.00
C PHE A 458 -12.36 20.84 1.71
N VAL A 459 -13.55 21.09 1.17
CA VAL A 459 -14.52 22.03 1.75
C VAL A 459 -15.62 21.28 2.50
N ALA A 460 -15.69 21.46 3.83
CA ALA A 460 -16.66 20.84 4.73
C ALA A 460 -17.55 21.89 5.42
N ASN A 461 -18.87 21.81 5.20
CA ASN A 461 -19.85 22.83 5.58
C ASN A 461 -19.40 24.24 5.20
N GLY A 462 -18.79 24.38 4.01
CA GLY A 462 -18.30 25.65 3.49
C GLY A 462 -16.98 26.16 4.09
N VAL A 463 -16.36 25.42 5.01
CA VAL A 463 -15.05 25.74 5.61
C VAL A 463 -13.96 24.94 4.89
N ILE A 464 -12.81 25.57 4.62
CA ILE A 464 -11.64 24.84 4.10
C ILE A 464 -10.98 24.08 5.24
N VAL A 465 -10.87 22.76 5.07
CA VAL A 465 -10.33 21.83 6.05
C VAL A 465 -9.30 20.91 5.41
N HIS A 466 -8.30 20.50 6.17
CA HIS A 466 -7.29 19.56 5.69
C HIS A 466 -7.79 18.12 5.84
N ASN A 467 -7.36 17.19 4.96
CA ASN A 467 -7.44 15.76 5.27
C ASN A 467 -6.61 15.48 6.52
N CYS A 468 -6.88 14.42 7.27
CA CYS A 468 -6.03 14.14 8.42
C CYS A 468 -4.72 13.51 7.96
N MET A 469 -3.66 14.31 7.99
CA MET A 469 -2.29 13.81 7.96
C MET A 469 -1.85 13.49 9.39
N GLY A 470 -1.12 12.39 9.58
CA GLY A 470 -0.50 12.09 10.86
C GLY A 470 0.46 13.22 11.28
N LYS A 471 0.48 13.58 12.56
CA LYS A 471 1.26 14.72 13.13
C LYS A 471 2.76 14.74 12.83
N TYR A 472 3.32 13.61 12.40
CA TYR A 472 4.75 13.44 12.14
C TYR A 472 5.04 12.81 10.78
N HIS A 473 4.06 12.15 10.17
CA HIS A 473 4.28 11.32 8.98
C HIS A 473 3.33 11.78 7.87
N PRO A 474 3.83 12.48 6.84
CA PRO A 474 3.01 13.07 5.77
C PRO A 474 2.61 12.04 4.69
N HIS A 475 2.44 10.78 5.08
CA HIS A 475 2.09 9.68 4.19
C HIS A 475 0.82 8.99 4.65
N GLY A 476 0.23 8.19 3.76
CA GLY A 476 -1.06 7.54 4.00
C GLY A 476 -1.10 6.66 5.25
N ASP A 477 -2.24 6.68 5.90
CA ASP A 477 -2.58 5.92 7.10
C ASP A 477 -2.28 4.41 6.99
N THR A 478 -2.42 3.83 5.79
CA THR A 478 -2.09 2.42 5.51
C THR A 478 -0.62 2.11 5.76
N ALA A 479 0.31 2.97 5.34
CA ALA A 479 1.74 2.73 5.55
C ALA A 479 2.09 2.73 7.05
N ILE A 480 1.46 3.62 7.81
CA ILE A 480 1.61 3.68 9.28
C ILE A 480 1.01 2.43 9.93
N TYR A 481 -0.18 2.02 9.48
CA TYR A 481 -0.85 0.83 9.99
C TYR A 481 -0.05 -0.44 9.71
N ASP A 482 0.43 -0.65 8.49
CA ASP A 482 1.21 -1.83 8.11
C ASP A 482 2.54 -1.90 8.88
N ALA A 483 3.21 -0.77 9.06
CA ALA A 483 4.42 -0.69 9.89
C ALA A 483 4.11 -1.06 11.36
N MET A 484 3.01 -0.55 11.91
CA MET A 484 2.56 -0.88 13.27
C MET A 484 2.18 -2.35 13.42
N VAL A 485 1.47 -2.92 12.43
CA VAL A 485 1.12 -4.34 12.41
C VAL A 485 2.38 -5.20 12.41
N ARG A 486 3.33 -4.88 11.53
CA ARG A 486 4.63 -5.57 11.48
C ARG A 486 5.37 -5.51 12.82
N MET A 487 5.32 -4.36 13.51
CA MET A 487 5.93 -4.20 14.83
C MET A 487 5.25 -4.99 15.95
N ALA A 488 4.02 -5.47 15.73
CA ALA A 488 3.26 -6.30 16.66
C ALA A 488 3.36 -7.82 16.35
N GLN A 489 3.75 -8.19 15.14
CA GLN A 489 3.82 -9.59 14.69
C GLN A 489 5.05 -10.32 15.26
N PRO A 490 4.88 -11.39 16.06
CA PRO A 490 5.98 -12.12 16.70
C PRO A 490 6.84 -12.92 15.73
N PHE A 491 6.33 -13.22 14.53
CA PHE A 491 7.06 -13.90 13.46
C PHE A 491 7.78 -12.93 12.51
N SER A 492 7.47 -11.63 12.56
CA SER A 492 8.14 -10.62 11.72
C SER A 492 9.29 -9.91 12.43
N LEU A 493 9.20 -9.67 13.74
CA LEU A 493 10.26 -9.05 14.52
C LEU A 493 10.74 -10.00 15.61
N ARG A 494 12.06 -10.09 15.80
CA ARG A 494 12.67 -10.92 16.85
C ARG A 494 12.31 -10.45 18.25
N ALA A 495 12.17 -9.15 18.44
CA ALA A 495 11.71 -8.51 19.66
C ALA A 495 10.64 -7.45 19.32
N PRO A 496 9.35 -7.85 19.25
CA PRO A 496 8.25 -6.94 18.91
C PRO A 496 8.20 -5.70 19.82
N LEU A 497 7.93 -4.55 19.22
CA LEU A 497 7.90 -3.25 19.91
C LEU A 497 6.48 -2.82 20.29
N VAL A 498 5.49 -3.36 19.58
CA VAL A 498 4.07 -3.10 19.81
C VAL A 498 3.42 -4.38 20.33
N ASP A 499 2.48 -4.22 21.26
CA ASP A 499 1.62 -5.29 21.72
C ASP A 499 0.25 -5.11 21.07
N GLY A 500 -0.14 -6.06 20.23
CA GLY A 500 -1.40 -6.04 19.48
C GLY A 500 -2.47 -6.93 20.09
N HIS A 501 -3.71 -6.46 20.10
CA HIS A 501 -4.89 -7.23 20.48
C HIS A 501 -5.92 -7.22 19.33
N GLY A 502 -6.32 -8.41 18.89
CA GLY A 502 -7.11 -8.64 17.68
C GLY A 502 -6.32 -9.44 16.63
N ASN A 503 -6.85 -9.54 15.40
CA ASN A 503 -6.17 -10.23 14.32
C ASN A 503 -5.11 -9.30 13.67
N PHE A 504 -3.83 -9.62 13.87
CA PHE A 504 -2.67 -8.92 13.32
C PHE A 504 -2.01 -9.70 12.15
N GLY A 505 -2.73 -10.63 11.53
CA GLY A 505 -2.23 -11.52 10.50
C GLY A 505 -1.55 -12.76 11.08
N SER A 506 -1.22 -13.71 10.21
CA SER A 506 -0.70 -15.04 10.57
C SER A 506 0.52 -15.41 9.73
N LEU A 507 1.25 -16.47 10.12
CA LEU A 507 2.29 -17.08 9.27
C LEU A 507 1.73 -17.71 7.99
N ASP A 508 0.41 -17.92 7.92
CA ASP A 508 -0.30 -18.43 6.74
C ASP A 508 -0.47 -17.38 5.65
N GLY A 509 -0.11 -16.12 5.91
CA GLY A 509 -0.26 -15.02 4.97
C GLY A 509 -1.61 -14.32 5.04
N ASP A 510 -2.43 -14.62 6.06
CA ASP A 510 -3.66 -13.89 6.30
C ASP A 510 -3.35 -12.42 6.60
N SER A 511 -4.08 -11.54 5.93
CA SER A 511 -3.98 -10.10 6.18
C SER A 511 -4.48 -9.74 7.59
N PRO A 512 -3.90 -8.72 8.24
CA PRO A 512 -4.42 -8.21 9.50
C PRO A 512 -5.85 -7.69 9.33
N ALA A 513 -6.64 -7.72 10.42
CA ALA A 513 -7.93 -7.06 10.41
C ALA A 513 -7.79 -5.55 10.22
N ALA A 514 -8.84 -4.88 9.75
CA ALA A 514 -8.82 -3.42 9.62
C ALA A 514 -8.55 -2.72 10.96
N MET A 515 -7.90 -1.55 10.93
CA MET A 515 -7.48 -0.76 12.10
C MET A 515 -8.59 -0.39 13.11
N ARG A 516 -9.87 -0.54 12.73
CA ARG A 516 -11.04 -0.37 13.61
C ARG A 516 -11.27 -1.54 14.57
N TYR A 517 -10.77 -2.72 14.22
CA TYR A 517 -10.94 -3.94 15.02
C TYR A 517 -9.73 -4.25 15.89
N THR A 518 -8.55 -3.81 15.46
CA THR A 518 -7.30 -4.01 16.18
C THR A 518 -7.06 -2.93 17.23
N GLU A 519 -6.38 -3.32 18.30
CA GLU A 519 -5.95 -2.44 19.38
C GLU A 519 -4.46 -2.66 19.68
N VAL A 520 -3.79 -1.61 20.15
CA VAL A 520 -2.34 -1.62 20.41
C VAL A 520 -1.97 -0.91 21.71
N LYS A 521 -0.82 -1.28 22.24
CA LYS A 521 -0.02 -0.53 23.23
C LYS A 521 1.48 -0.76 22.98
N LEU A 522 2.36 0.03 23.57
CA LEU A 522 3.80 -0.23 23.48
C LEU A 522 4.21 -1.37 24.41
N ARG A 523 5.18 -2.17 23.98
CA ARG A 523 5.82 -3.18 24.84
C ARG A 523 6.83 -2.52 25.78
N PRO A 524 7.11 -3.12 26.95
CA PRO A 524 8.13 -2.61 27.88
C PRO A 524 9.50 -2.36 27.25
N LEU A 525 9.93 -3.21 26.31
CA LEU A 525 11.19 -3.04 25.58
C LEU A 525 11.21 -1.74 24.75
N ALA A 526 10.10 -1.37 24.12
CA ALA A 526 10.00 -0.13 23.35
C ALA A 526 10.15 1.13 24.23
N MET A 527 9.75 1.07 25.51
CA MET A 527 9.97 2.17 26.45
C MET A 527 11.46 2.43 26.73
N GLN A 528 12.29 1.39 26.68
CA GLN A 528 13.76 1.54 26.76
C GLN A 528 14.34 2.34 25.59
N MET A 529 13.55 2.56 24.53
CA MET A 529 13.91 3.42 23.41
C MET A 529 13.45 4.88 23.57
N LEU A 530 12.52 5.16 24.49
CA LEU A 530 11.79 6.43 24.60
C LEU A 530 11.96 7.16 25.93
N ASP A 531 12.24 6.44 27.03
CA ASP A 531 12.20 6.98 28.39
C ASP A 531 13.09 8.22 28.61
N GLU A 532 14.23 8.27 27.92
CA GLU A 532 15.23 9.33 28.06
C GLU A 532 14.93 10.58 27.23
N LEU A 533 13.91 10.54 26.37
CA LEU A 533 13.64 11.58 25.38
C LEU A 533 13.32 12.96 26.00
N ARG A 534 12.71 12.99 27.19
CA ARG A 534 12.33 14.23 27.89
C ARG A 534 13.51 14.99 28.51
N LYS A 535 14.70 14.38 28.52
CA LYS A 535 15.91 14.92 29.16
C LYS A 535 16.87 15.58 28.16
N GLN A 536 16.35 16.05 27.03
CA GLN A 536 17.15 16.70 25.97
C GLN A 536 18.36 15.86 25.54
N THR A 537 18.15 14.55 25.41
CA THR A 537 19.21 13.57 25.16
C THR A 537 19.56 13.41 23.69
N VAL A 538 18.73 13.94 22.79
CA VAL A 538 18.86 13.87 21.34
C VAL A 538 18.41 15.17 20.72
N ASP A 539 18.86 15.43 19.49
CA ASP A 539 18.47 16.60 18.74
C ASP A 539 17.06 16.44 18.14
N PHE A 540 16.35 17.56 18.02
CA PHE A 540 15.01 17.64 17.46
C PHE A 540 15.01 18.50 16.22
N ARG A 541 14.22 18.12 15.23
CA ARG A 541 13.96 18.91 14.01
C ARG A 541 12.47 19.28 13.91
N PRO A 542 12.10 20.34 13.19
CA PRO A 542 10.70 20.64 12.89
C PRO A 542 10.05 19.47 12.12
N THR A 543 8.75 19.26 12.33
CA THR A 543 7.93 18.35 11.51
C THR A 543 7.79 18.88 10.08
N PHE A 544 7.28 18.06 9.17
CA PHE A 544 7.14 18.42 7.75
C PHE A 544 6.30 19.69 7.49
N ASP A 545 5.40 20.04 8.42
CA ASP A 545 4.53 21.23 8.40
C ASP A 545 5.06 22.38 9.27
N GLY A 546 6.20 22.19 9.96
CA GLY A 546 6.81 23.17 10.85
C GLY A 546 6.05 23.48 12.14
N GLN A 547 4.96 22.75 12.45
CA GLN A 547 4.12 23.05 13.61
C GLN A 547 4.61 22.39 14.91
N LEU A 548 5.26 21.24 14.79
CA LEU A 548 5.77 20.45 15.91
C LEU A 548 7.26 20.18 15.72
N PHE A 549 7.86 19.52 16.71
CA PHE A 549 9.24 19.04 16.65
C PHE A 549 9.26 17.53 16.83
N GLU A 550 10.11 16.84 16.08
CA GLU A 550 10.33 15.40 16.19
C GLU A 550 11.81 15.09 16.46
N PRO A 551 12.12 14.01 17.20
CA PRO A 551 13.50 13.61 17.42
C PRO A 551 14.13 13.09 16.12
N VAL A 552 15.35 13.52 15.82
CA VAL A 552 16.12 12.99 14.68
C VAL A 552 16.48 11.51 14.87
N VAL A 553 16.75 11.13 16.12
CA VAL A 553 17.05 9.76 16.55
C VAL A 553 16.44 9.52 17.93
N LEU A 554 16.10 8.27 18.25
CA LEU A 554 15.63 7.92 19.59
C LEU A 554 16.81 7.65 20.53
N PRO A 555 16.75 8.05 21.82
CA PRO A 555 17.81 7.80 22.82
C PRO A 555 17.81 6.34 23.27
N SER A 556 17.94 5.42 22.31
CA SER A 556 17.72 4.00 22.52
C SER A 556 18.74 3.40 23.45
N ARG A 557 18.28 2.68 24.49
CA ARG A 557 19.13 1.76 25.29
C ARG A 557 19.24 0.38 24.65
N VAL A 558 18.37 0.07 23.70
CA VAL A 558 18.33 -1.20 22.97
C VAL A 558 19.13 -1.07 21.67
N PRO A 559 20.07 -1.99 21.36
CA PRO A 559 20.76 -2.03 20.07
C PRO A 559 19.84 -2.58 18.95
N ASN A 560 18.72 -1.87 18.71
CA ASN A 560 17.58 -2.35 17.94
C ASN A 560 17.91 -2.71 16.48
N LEU A 561 18.90 -2.05 15.86
CA LEU A 561 19.33 -2.31 14.48
C LEU A 561 19.74 -3.78 14.29
N LEU A 562 20.52 -4.34 15.23
CA LEU A 562 20.95 -5.74 15.17
C LEU A 562 19.88 -6.67 15.74
N VAL A 563 19.23 -6.28 16.83
CA VAL A 563 18.23 -7.14 17.51
C VAL A 563 17.06 -7.47 16.60
N ASN A 564 16.45 -6.46 15.98
CA ASN A 564 15.28 -6.64 15.12
C ASN A 564 15.63 -6.72 13.62
N GLY A 565 16.84 -6.33 13.23
CA GLY A 565 17.24 -6.26 11.83
C GLY A 565 16.56 -5.13 11.07
N ALA A 566 16.79 -5.10 9.76
CA ALA A 566 16.17 -4.14 8.84
C ALA A 566 16.20 -4.70 7.42
N SER A 567 15.15 -4.42 6.64
CA SER A 567 15.12 -4.74 5.21
C SER A 567 14.56 -3.55 4.45
N GLY A 568 15.19 -3.14 3.35
CA GLY A 568 14.71 -2.01 2.56
C GLY A 568 15.43 -1.84 1.24
N ILE A 569 14.74 -1.24 0.28
CA ILE A 569 15.27 -0.89 -1.05
C ILE A 569 15.20 0.63 -1.18
N ALA A 570 16.34 1.25 -1.48
CA ALA A 570 16.47 2.68 -1.73
C ALA A 570 16.92 2.92 -3.19
N VAL A 571 17.07 4.19 -3.59
CA VAL A 571 17.56 4.53 -4.93
C VAL A 571 19.04 4.18 -5.04
N GLY A 572 19.37 3.11 -5.77
CA GLY A 572 20.74 2.66 -6.01
C GLY A 572 21.38 1.87 -4.86
N MET A 573 20.63 1.56 -3.80
CA MET A 573 21.12 0.84 -2.62
C MET A 573 20.04 -0.08 -2.05
N ALA A 574 20.45 -1.09 -1.29
CA ALA A 574 19.55 -1.95 -0.52
C ALA A 574 20.17 -2.27 0.84
N THR A 575 19.34 -2.65 1.79
CA THR A 575 19.76 -3.15 3.11
C THR A 575 18.99 -4.41 3.46
N ASN A 576 19.69 -5.37 4.07
CA ASN A 576 19.09 -6.60 4.57
C ASN A 576 19.91 -7.13 5.75
N ILE A 577 19.58 -6.65 6.95
CA ILE A 577 20.23 -6.95 8.21
C ILE A 577 19.39 -8.00 8.93
N PRO A 578 19.94 -9.19 9.23
CA PRO A 578 19.20 -10.22 9.93
C PRO A 578 19.04 -9.86 11.42
N PRO A 579 17.97 -10.34 12.09
CA PRO A 579 17.79 -10.16 13.53
C PRO A 579 18.80 -10.97 14.36
N HIS A 580 19.07 -10.53 15.59
CA HIS A 580 20.02 -11.14 16.51
C HIS A 580 19.44 -11.25 17.92
N HIS A 581 19.98 -12.18 18.70
CA HIS A 581 19.59 -12.38 20.07
C HIS A 581 20.02 -11.18 20.95
N LEU A 582 19.08 -10.60 21.70
CA LEU A 582 19.33 -9.40 22.52
C LEU A 582 20.45 -9.62 23.54
N GLY A 583 20.43 -10.76 24.25
CA GLY A 583 21.42 -11.05 25.29
C GLY A 583 22.84 -11.18 24.75
N GLU A 584 22.99 -11.74 23.54
CA GLU A 584 24.28 -11.94 22.87
C GLU A 584 24.87 -10.62 22.39
N VAL A 585 24.04 -9.78 21.77
CA VAL A 585 24.44 -8.43 21.36
C VAL A 585 24.87 -7.60 22.58
N VAL A 586 24.13 -7.70 23.68
CA VAL A 586 24.49 -7.01 24.94
C VAL A 586 25.82 -7.51 25.51
N ASP A 587 26.08 -8.82 25.50
CA ASP A 587 27.36 -9.36 25.97
C ASP A 587 28.54 -8.87 25.13
N ALA A 588 28.38 -8.81 23.80
CA ALA A 588 29.37 -8.25 22.90
C ALA A 588 29.63 -6.76 23.17
N LEU A 589 28.57 -5.97 23.41
CA LEU A 589 28.70 -4.56 23.78
C LEU A 589 29.46 -4.38 25.10
N ILE A 590 29.11 -5.16 26.13
CA ILE A 590 29.79 -5.14 27.44
C ILE A 590 31.28 -5.49 27.30
N TYR A 591 31.61 -6.48 26.46
CA TYR A 591 32.98 -6.84 26.16
C TYR A 591 33.72 -5.69 25.45
N MET A 592 33.08 -5.04 24.47
CA MET A 592 33.65 -3.92 23.73
C MET A 592 33.92 -2.67 24.56
N ILE A 593 33.21 -2.47 25.68
CA ILE A 593 33.55 -1.42 26.64
C ILE A 593 34.95 -1.64 27.24
N GLY A 594 35.33 -2.89 27.53
CA GLY A 594 36.66 -3.23 28.04
C GLY A 594 37.72 -3.45 26.96
N THR A 595 37.30 -3.81 25.74
CA THR A 595 38.19 -4.04 24.59
C THR A 595 37.65 -3.30 23.38
N PRO A 596 38.08 -2.03 23.16
CA PRO A 596 37.45 -1.15 22.18
C PRO A 596 37.48 -1.67 20.73
N ALA A 597 38.58 -2.29 20.30
CA ALA A 597 38.75 -2.80 18.94
C ALA A 597 38.93 -4.34 18.96
N PRO A 598 37.87 -5.10 19.23
CA PRO A 598 37.98 -6.56 19.22
C PRO A 598 38.11 -7.06 17.78
N ARG A 599 38.70 -8.24 17.64
CA ARG A 599 38.65 -9.02 16.40
C ARG A 599 37.24 -9.56 16.18
N VAL A 600 36.76 -9.57 14.93
CA VAL A 600 35.42 -10.07 14.57
C VAL A 600 35.28 -11.53 14.98
N GLU A 601 36.33 -12.33 14.78
CA GLU A 601 36.44 -13.74 15.17
C GLU A 601 36.12 -13.94 16.66
N THR A 602 36.65 -13.06 17.52
CA THR A 602 36.39 -13.13 18.97
C THR A 602 34.95 -12.81 19.30
N LEU A 603 34.32 -11.88 18.58
CA LEU A 603 32.92 -11.54 18.79
C LEU A 603 32.01 -12.69 18.38
N VAL A 604 32.28 -13.31 17.23
CA VAL A 604 31.48 -14.42 16.71
C VAL A 604 31.64 -15.66 17.61
N ALA A 605 32.87 -16.08 17.88
CA ALA A 605 33.15 -17.30 18.64
C ALA A 605 32.60 -17.29 20.08
N LYS A 606 32.49 -16.11 20.71
CA LYS A 606 32.20 -16.01 22.16
C LYS A 606 30.89 -15.33 22.52
N PHE A 607 30.37 -14.46 21.66
CA PHE A 607 29.27 -13.57 22.04
C PHE A 607 28.11 -13.61 21.05
N ILE A 608 28.37 -13.43 19.74
CA ILE A 608 27.33 -13.41 18.69
C ILE A 608 27.65 -14.50 17.67
N PRO A 609 27.32 -15.78 17.96
CA PRO A 609 27.67 -16.89 17.07
C PRO A 609 27.00 -16.78 15.70
N GLY A 610 25.87 -16.08 15.59
CA GLY A 610 25.18 -15.81 14.33
C GLY A 610 23.79 -15.23 14.55
N PRO A 611 23.00 -14.96 13.49
CA PRO A 611 21.67 -14.39 13.63
C PRO A 611 20.68 -15.29 14.34
N ASP A 612 19.66 -14.67 14.93
CA ASP A 612 18.57 -15.35 15.63
C ASP A 612 17.23 -14.88 15.07
N PHE A 613 16.62 -15.71 14.23
CA PHE A 613 15.37 -15.43 13.54
C PHE A 613 14.15 -15.69 14.44
N PRO A 614 13.07 -14.89 14.32
CA PRO A 614 11.86 -15.06 15.13
C PRO A 614 11.15 -16.39 14.90
N THR A 615 11.28 -16.97 13.71
CA THR A 615 10.68 -18.26 13.32
C THR A 615 11.55 -19.48 13.66
N GLY A 616 12.73 -19.27 14.28
CA GLY A 616 13.69 -20.32 14.59
C GLY A 616 14.37 -20.87 13.33
N GLY A 617 14.63 -22.18 13.32
CA GLY A 617 15.30 -22.88 12.23
C GLY A 617 16.79 -23.08 12.49
N ARG A 618 17.46 -23.65 11.50
CA ARG A 618 18.85 -24.11 11.57
C ARG A 618 19.72 -23.39 10.53
N ILE A 619 20.81 -22.80 11.00
CA ILE A 619 21.85 -22.19 10.17
C ILE A 619 22.89 -23.24 9.82
N LEU A 620 23.17 -23.38 8.51
CA LEU A 620 24.09 -24.38 7.96
C LEU A 620 25.50 -23.84 7.69
N ASN A 621 25.72 -22.54 7.88
CA ASN A 621 27.02 -21.93 7.66
C ASN A 621 28.05 -22.41 8.69
N THR A 622 29.33 -22.48 8.28
CA THR A 622 30.43 -22.68 9.24
C THR A 622 30.71 -21.41 10.03
N GLU A 623 31.43 -21.53 11.14
CA GLU A 623 31.85 -20.38 11.94
C GLU A 623 32.72 -19.40 11.09
N GLU A 624 33.60 -19.92 10.24
CA GLU A 624 34.45 -19.10 9.36
C GLU A 624 33.63 -18.30 8.34
N GLU A 625 32.57 -18.89 7.78
CA GLU A 625 31.67 -18.19 6.87
C GLU A 625 30.91 -17.07 7.59
N LEU A 626 30.44 -17.32 8.81
CA LEU A 626 29.74 -16.31 9.62
C LEU A 626 30.68 -15.17 10.01
N VAL A 627 31.93 -15.48 10.38
CA VAL A 627 32.99 -14.47 10.58
C VAL A 627 33.18 -13.64 9.33
N GLU A 628 33.25 -14.26 8.15
CA GLU A 628 33.42 -13.52 6.89
C GLU A 628 32.28 -12.55 6.62
N ILE A 629 31.04 -13.02 6.77
CA ILE A 629 29.84 -12.21 6.58
C ILE A 629 29.86 -10.99 7.51
N TYR A 630 30.21 -11.17 8.78
CA TYR A 630 30.27 -10.06 9.74
C TYR A 630 31.47 -9.14 9.55
N ARG A 631 32.55 -9.63 8.93
CA ARG A 631 33.77 -8.87 8.63
C ARG A 631 33.59 -7.98 7.40
N THR A 632 32.89 -8.45 6.37
CA THR A 632 32.62 -7.67 5.15
C THR A 632 31.31 -6.88 5.23
N GLY A 633 30.40 -7.30 6.11
CA GLY A 633 29.04 -6.78 6.18
C GLY A 633 28.13 -7.30 5.07
N GLU A 634 28.57 -8.30 4.30
CA GLU A 634 27.77 -8.92 3.24
C GLU A 634 28.03 -10.41 3.10
N GLY A 635 27.02 -11.15 2.64
CA GLY A 635 27.17 -12.55 2.27
C GLY A 635 25.86 -13.31 2.35
N THR A 636 25.92 -14.63 2.45
CA THR A 636 24.72 -15.48 2.36
C THR A 636 24.63 -16.41 3.55
N ILE A 637 23.51 -16.34 4.26
CA ILE A 637 23.16 -17.27 5.32
C ILE A 637 22.24 -18.35 4.77
N HIS A 638 22.60 -19.60 5.00
CA HIS A 638 21.81 -20.77 4.63
C HIS A 638 20.90 -21.16 5.78
N LEU A 639 19.59 -20.91 5.63
CA LEU A 639 18.59 -21.15 6.66
C LEU A 639 17.71 -22.34 6.27
N ARG A 640 17.51 -23.27 7.19
CA ARG A 640 16.73 -24.49 7.00
C ARG A 640 15.69 -24.65 8.11
N GLY A 641 14.49 -25.12 7.77
CA GLY A 641 13.49 -25.51 8.77
C GLY A 641 13.90 -26.76 9.55
N GLU A 642 13.50 -26.84 10.81
CA GLU A 642 13.77 -28.00 11.67
C GLU A 642 12.64 -29.02 11.59
N TYR A 643 12.99 -30.28 11.81
CA TYR A 643 12.03 -31.38 11.85
C TYR A 643 12.43 -32.42 12.89
N GLU A 644 11.43 -33.16 13.36
CA GLU A 644 11.58 -34.28 14.28
C GLU A 644 10.87 -35.52 13.73
N LEU A 645 11.31 -36.70 14.16
CA LEU A 645 10.68 -37.97 13.79
C LEU A 645 9.74 -38.44 14.90
N GLU A 646 8.45 -38.55 14.58
CA GLU A 646 7.43 -39.06 15.50
C GLU A 646 7.12 -40.52 15.15
N GLY A 647 7.83 -41.44 15.81
CA GLY A 647 7.77 -42.87 15.52
C GLY A 647 8.51 -43.25 14.22
N LYS A 648 8.04 -44.30 13.53
CA LYS A 648 8.65 -44.81 12.27
C LYS A 648 7.93 -44.37 11.00
N SER A 649 6.88 -43.55 11.13
CA SER A 649 5.94 -43.28 10.03
C SER A 649 5.60 -41.82 9.82
N ARG A 650 6.10 -40.88 10.64
CA ARG A 650 5.77 -39.46 10.54
C ARG A 650 7.01 -38.59 10.72
N ILE A 651 7.09 -37.55 9.88
CA ILE A 651 8.01 -36.43 10.05
C ILE A 651 7.19 -35.23 10.46
N VAL A 652 7.64 -34.49 11.46
CA VAL A 652 7.00 -33.27 11.94
C VAL A 652 7.95 -32.11 11.73
N ILE A 653 7.60 -31.18 10.85
CA ILE A 653 8.33 -29.91 10.69
C ILE A 653 7.88 -28.98 11.82
N THR A 654 8.85 -28.53 12.62
CA THR A 654 8.65 -27.73 13.83
C THR A 654 9.00 -26.25 13.64
N SER A 655 9.75 -25.91 12.58
CA SER A 655 10.05 -24.52 12.23
C SER A 655 10.18 -24.33 10.73
N ILE A 656 9.94 -23.11 10.26
CA ILE A 656 10.08 -22.73 8.85
C ILE A 656 11.07 -21.56 8.70
N PRO A 657 11.78 -21.46 7.56
CA PRO A 657 12.71 -20.35 7.34
C PRO A 657 12.04 -18.98 7.39
N TYR A 658 12.78 -17.98 7.86
CA TYR A 658 12.31 -16.61 7.99
C TYR A 658 11.88 -16.01 6.65
N GLY A 659 10.71 -15.37 6.62
CA GLY A 659 10.14 -14.74 5.42
C GLY A 659 9.42 -15.71 4.47
N VAL A 660 9.23 -16.97 4.86
CA VAL A 660 8.45 -17.97 4.10
C VAL A 660 7.03 -18.04 4.66
N THR A 661 6.03 -17.94 3.77
CA THR A 661 4.63 -18.19 4.12
C THR A 661 4.40 -19.68 4.32
N LYS A 662 3.78 -20.06 5.44
CA LYS A 662 3.55 -21.48 5.79
C LYS A 662 2.61 -22.17 4.80
N SER A 663 1.51 -21.52 4.43
CA SER A 663 0.54 -22.04 3.46
C SER A 663 1.17 -22.33 2.09
N ASP A 664 1.98 -21.40 1.56
CA ASP A 664 2.70 -21.59 0.28
C ASP A 664 3.70 -22.77 0.33
N LEU A 665 4.34 -22.99 1.47
CA LEU A 665 5.24 -24.12 1.68
C LEU A 665 4.47 -25.44 1.67
N VAL A 666 3.36 -25.52 2.41
CA VAL A 666 2.49 -26.71 2.47
C VAL A 666 1.95 -27.05 1.09
N GLU A 667 1.48 -26.05 0.33
CA GLU A 667 0.99 -26.23 -1.04
C GLU A 667 2.07 -26.80 -1.97
N LYS A 668 3.30 -26.26 -1.93
CA LYS A 668 4.42 -26.77 -2.73
C LYS A 668 4.81 -28.20 -2.37
N ILE A 669 4.83 -28.55 -1.09
CA ILE A 669 5.11 -29.93 -0.66
C ILE A 669 4.00 -30.86 -1.15
N ALA A 670 2.72 -30.46 -1.02
CA ALA A 670 1.58 -31.24 -1.50
C ALA A 670 1.65 -31.47 -3.02
N GLU A 671 2.07 -30.48 -3.80
CA GLU A 671 2.27 -30.60 -5.24
C GLU A 671 3.35 -31.64 -5.59
N HIS A 672 4.48 -31.64 -4.88
CA HIS A 672 5.55 -32.64 -5.06
C HIS A 672 5.10 -34.06 -4.69
N ILE A 673 4.25 -34.21 -3.67
CA ILE A 673 3.63 -35.49 -3.31
C ILE A 673 2.66 -35.95 -4.40
N ALA A 674 1.79 -35.06 -4.88
CA ALA A 674 0.77 -35.37 -5.89
C ALA A 674 1.37 -35.77 -7.25
N ARG A 675 2.53 -35.21 -7.62
CA ARG A 675 3.28 -35.55 -8.83
C ARG A 675 4.19 -36.78 -8.68
N GLU A 676 4.16 -37.43 -7.51
CA GLU A 676 5.03 -38.56 -7.15
C GLU A 676 6.54 -38.25 -7.22
N HIS A 677 6.93 -36.98 -7.14
CA HIS A 677 8.34 -36.58 -7.12
C HIS A 677 9.06 -36.98 -5.83
N VAL A 678 8.32 -37.09 -4.71
CA VAL A 678 8.81 -37.59 -3.42
C VAL A 678 8.05 -38.87 -3.07
N PRO A 679 8.39 -40.01 -3.67
CA PRO A 679 7.63 -41.26 -3.51
C PRO A 679 7.62 -41.78 -2.07
N GLN A 680 8.54 -41.33 -1.21
CA GLN A 680 8.65 -41.68 0.21
C GLN A 680 7.46 -41.18 1.03
N LEU A 681 6.81 -40.09 0.61
CA LEU A 681 5.69 -39.46 1.32
C LEU A 681 4.34 -39.92 0.76
N SER A 682 3.36 -40.08 1.63
CA SER A 682 1.97 -40.40 1.27
C SER A 682 1.02 -39.21 1.39
N ASP A 683 1.20 -38.37 2.41
CA ASP A 683 0.28 -37.27 2.71
C ASP A 683 0.97 -36.15 3.49
N ILE A 684 0.36 -34.97 3.51
CA ILE A 684 0.78 -33.79 4.27
C ILE A 684 -0.42 -33.19 5.00
N ARG A 685 -0.24 -32.81 6.27
CA ARG A 685 -1.25 -32.15 7.09
C ARG A 685 -0.64 -31.00 7.86
N ASP A 686 -1.34 -29.87 7.90
CA ASP A 686 -1.01 -28.77 8.80
C ASP A 686 -1.82 -28.90 10.10
N GLU A 687 -1.12 -29.16 11.21
CA GLU A 687 -1.66 -29.25 12.56
C GLU A 687 -1.20 -28.07 13.44
N SER A 688 -0.74 -26.97 12.82
CA SER A 688 -0.22 -25.82 13.55
C SER A 688 -1.29 -25.10 14.36
N THR A 689 -0.90 -24.61 15.53
CA THR A 689 -1.70 -23.72 16.38
C THR A 689 -0.95 -22.41 16.58
N ASP A 690 -0.49 -22.13 17.80
CA ASP A 690 0.44 -21.04 18.10
C ASP A 690 1.86 -21.41 17.65
N ASP A 691 2.18 -22.71 17.64
CA ASP A 691 3.45 -23.27 17.17
C ASP A 691 3.28 -23.94 15.80
N VAL A 692 4.35 -23.94 15.02
CA VAL A 692 4.38 -24.59 13.69
C VAL A 692 4.45 -26.10 13.87
N ARG A 693 3.48 -26.81 13.28
CA ARG A 693 3.43 -28.27 13.26
C ARG A 693 2.88 -28.78 11.93
N ILE A 694 3.78 -29.05 10.98
CA ILE A 694 3.41 -29.64 9.68
C ILE A 694 3.80 -31.12 9.69
N VAL A 695 2.81 -32.00 9.58
CA VAL A 695 2.99 -33.45 9.65
C VAL A 695 3.04 -34.04 8.25
N LEU A 696 4.14 -34.72 7.93
CA LEU A 696 4.32 -35.50 6.70
C LEU A 696 4.21 -36.99 7.03
N GLU A 697 3.38 -37.71 6.29
CA GLU A 697 3.23 -39.15 6.45
C GLU A 697 4.17 -39.91 5.53
N LEU A 698 4.97 -40.81 6.11
CA LEU A 698 5.88 -41.68 5.38
C LEU A 698 5.19 -42.97 4.96
N LYS A 699 5.47 -43.42 3.73
CA LYS A 699 5.11 -44.76 3.29
C LYS A 699 5.90 -45.80 4.08
N ARG A 700 5.29 -46.97 4.27
CA ARG A 700 5.86 -48.07 5.08
C ARG A 700 7.23 -48.49 4.54
N GLY A 701 8.28 -48.30 5.35
CA GLY A 701 9.66 -48.66 5.00
C GLY A 701 10.43 -47.62 4.19
N ALA A 702 9.87 -46.44 3.96
CA ALA A 702 10.57 -45.32 3.33
C ALA A 702 11.55 -44.64 4.30
N SER A 703 12.67 -44.12 3.77
CA SER A 703 13.62 -43.31 4.55
C SER A 703 13.10 -41.89 4.72
N ALA A 704 13.10 -41.41 5.96
CA ALA A 704 12.73 -40.05 6.30
C ALA A 704 13.78 -39.05 5.83
N GLU A 705 15.05 -39.44 5.95
CA GLU A 705 16.22 -38.65 5.58
C GLU A 705 16.23 -38.35 4.08
N ALA A 706 15.92 -39.34 3.25
CA ALA A 706 15.78 -39.15 1.81
C ALA A 706 14.61 -38.20 1.46
N ALA A 707 13.45 -38.36 2.11
CA ALA A 707 12.33 -37.45 1.89
C ALA A 707 12.71 -36.00 2.21
N MET A 708 13.35 -35.77 3.36
CA MET A 708 13.74 -34.42 3.79
C MET A 708 14.86 -33.82 2.92
N ALA A 709 15.85 -34.61 2.51
CA ALA A 709 16.91 -34.15 1.60
C ALA A 709 16.34 -33.62 0.27
N TYR A 710 15.33 -34.30 -0.29
CA TYR A 710 14.62 -33.82 -1.47
C TYR A 710 13.87 -32.51 -1.16
N LEU A 711 13.09 -32.47 -0.08
CA LEU A 711 12.30 -31.28 0.27
C LEU A 711 13.18 -30.05 0.49
N PHE A 712 14.34 -30.18 1.15
CA PHE A 712 15.27 -29.05 1.31
C PHE A 712 15.82 -28.53 -0.01
N LYS A 713 16.01 -29.39 -1.02
CA LYS A 713 16.53 -28.97 -2.34
C LYS A 713 15.46 -28.34 -3.22
N HIS A 714 14.20 -28.79 -3.12
CA HIS A 714 13.13 -28.46 -4.07
C HIS A 714 11.98 -27.63 -3.51
N THR A 715 12.03 -27.23 -2.23
CA THR A 715 11.00 -26.41 -1.58
C THR A 715 11.64 -25.26 -0.78
N PRO A 716 10.88 -24.21 -0.41
CA PRO A 716 11.41 -23.13 0.44
C PRO A 716 11.60 -23.55 1.91
N LEU A 717 11.61 -24.85 2.23
CA LEU A 717 12.01 -25.35 3.55
C LEU A 717 13.52 -25.16 3.83
N GLN A 718 14.31 -24.90 2.78
CA GLN A 718 15.66 -24.36 2.89
C GLN A 718 15.79 -23.13 1.98
N THR A 719 16.22 -22.00 2.54
CA THR A 719 16.36 -20.73 1.82
C THR A 719 17.72 -20.10 2.06
N ARG A 720 17.98 -19.03 1.30
CA ARG A 720 19.18 -18.22 1.39
C ARG A 720 18.78 -16.82 1.84
N PHE A 721 19.32 -16.37 2.97
CA PHE A 721 19.17 -15.00 3.44
C PHE A 721 20.42 -14.20 3.04
N HIS A 722 20.27 -13.25 2.14
CA HIS A 722 21.38 -12.41 1.67
C HIS A 722 21.60 -11.24 2.63
N VAL A 723 22.68 -11.27 3.39
CA VAL A 723 23.06 -10.23 4.34
C VAL A 723 23.66 -9.04 3.60
N ASN A 724 23.20 -7.84 3.97
CA ASN A 724 23.79 -6.58 3.56
C ASN A 724 23.61 -5.55 4.69
N LEU A 725 24.68 -5.32 5.45
CA LEU A 725 24.76 -4.40 6.59
C LEU A 725 24.96 -2.94 6.14
N THR A 726 24.17 -2.47 5.18
CA THR A 726 24.13 -1.06 4.80
C THR A 726 23.16 -0.31 5.70
N CYS A 727 23.62 0.74 6.37
CA CYS A 727 22.80 1.60 7.23
C CYS A 727 23.22 3.07 7.11
N LEU A 728 22.46 3.97 7.75
CA LEU A 728 22.80 5.39 7.82
C LEU A 728 23.67 5.65 9.05
N VAL A 729 24.88 6.15 8.82
CA VAL A 729 25.83 6.53 9.88
C VAL A 729 25.81 8.06 10.11
N PRO A 730 26.05 8.53 11.34
CA PRO A 730 26.11 9.97 11.63
C PRO A 730 27.19 10.70 10.82
N THR A 731 26.93 11.95 10.44
CA THR A 731 27.92 12.87 9.84
C THR A 731 28.23 14.03 10.78
N GLU A 732 29.09 14.97 10.36
CA GLU A 732 29.33 16.21 11.11
C GLU A 732 28.06 17.06 11.29
N ASN A 733 27.07 16.91 10.39
CA ASN A 733 25.75 17.50 10.58
C ASN A 733 24.82 16.48 11.26
N PRO A 734 24.34 16.73 12.50
CA PRO A 734 23.46 15.82 13.21
C PRO A 734 22.14 15.51 12.51
N GLU A 735 21.66 16.39 11.62
CA GLU A 735 20.41 16.21 10.88
C GLU A 735 20.57 15.32 9.63
N VAL A 736 21.80 15.08 9.19
CA VAL A 736 22.10 14.36 7.94
C VAL A 736 22.95 13.14 8.23
N ALA A 737 22.44 11.97 7.89
CA ALA A 737 23.17 10.71 7.99
C ALA A 737 23.58 10.23 6.58
N ALA A 738 24.71 9.54 6.48
CA ALA A 738 25.25 9.05 5.21
C ALA A 738 25.11 7.52 5.12
N PRO A 739 24.75 6.96 3.95
CA PRO A 739 24.69 5.51 3.79
C PRO A 739 26.11 4.92 3.76
N GLN A 740 26.33 3.89 4.57
CA GLN A 740 27.59 3.15 4.62
C GLN A 740 27.31 1.66 4.88
N LYS A 741 28.04 0.79 4.17
CA LYS A 741 28.14 -0.64 4.52
C LYS A 741 29.16 -0.80 5.63
N VAL A 742 28.74 -1.39 6.75
CA VAL A 742 29.55 -1.53 7.96
C VAL A 742 29.77 -2.99 8.34
N ASP A 743 30.89 -3.27 9.02
CA ASP A 743 31.11 -4.55 9.68
C ASP A 743 30.43 -4.60 11.06
N LEU A 744 30.41 -5.78 11.69
CA LEU A 744 29.77 -5.99 13.01
C LEU A 744 30.40 -5.12 14.10
N VAL A 745 31.73 -4.97 14.10
CA VAL A 745 32.45 -4.18 15.11
C VAL A 745 32.08 -2.70 15.02
N THR A 746 32.02 -2.18 13.79
CA THR A 746 31.68 -0.79 13.48
C THR A 746 30.23 -0.51 13.88
N ALA A 747 29.29 -1.40 13.57
CA ALA A 747 27.89 -1.26 13.98
C ALA A 747 27.73 -1.19 15.51
N LEU A 748 28.35 -2.12 16.24
CA LEU A 748 28.33 -2.14 17.72
C LEU A 748 29.03 -0.90 18.30
N ARG A 749 30.12 -0.45 17.67
CA ARG A 749 30.85 0.74 18.10
C ARG A 749 30.02 1.99 17.99
N HIS A 750 29.34 2.20 16.86
CA HIS A 750 28.46 3.35 16.68
C HIS A 750 27.39 3.41 17.77
N PHE A 751 26.81 2.26 18.13
CA PHE A 751 25.86 2.20 19.24
C PHE A 751 26.47 2.59 20.58
N LEU A 752 27.67 2.10 20.92
CA LEU A 752 28.35 2.47 22.18
C LEU A 752 28.70 3.95 22.25
N VAL A 753 29.22 4.51 21.16
CA VAL A 753 29.55 5.95 21.07
C VAL A 753 28.29 6.78 21.27
N PHE A 754 27.21 6.42 20.58
CA PHE A 754 25.90 7.07 20.74
C PHE A 754 25.38 6.96 22.18
N ARG A 755 25.50 5.79 22.82
CA ARG A 755 25.11 5.63 24.23
C ARG A 755 25.92 6.50 25.18
N MET A 756 27.23 6.61 24.95
CA MET A 756 28.07 7.51 25.75
C MET A 756 27.62 8.97 25.62
N GLU A 757 27.29 9.40 24.41
CA GLU A 757 26.75 10.74 24.17
C GLU A 757 25.42 10.96 24.89
N VAL A 758 24.45 10.06 24.69
CA VAL A 758 23.12 10.13 25.32
C VAL A 758 23.21 10.16 26.83
N VAL A 759 24.02 9.28 27.44
CA VAL A 759 24.23 9.26 28.89
C VAL A 759 24.89 10.56 29.37
N THR A 760 25.87 11.08 28.63
CA THR A 760 26.52 12.35 28.97
C THR A 760 25.53 13.52 28.93
N ARG A 761 24.70 13.62 27.87
CA ARG A 761 23.64 14.64 27.76
C ARG A 761 22.61 14.50 28.88
N ARG A 762 22.19 13.27 29.20
CA ARG A 762 21.27 12.96 30.30
C ARG A 762 21.80 13.45 31.65
N LEU A 763 23.07 13.13 31.96
CA LEU A 763 23.71 13.52 33.21
C LEU A 763 23.90 15.04 33.31
N ARG A 764 24.22 15.71 32.19
CA ARG A 764 24.29 17.18 32.13
C ARG A 764 22.93 17.82 32.37
N TYR A 765 21.87 17.29 31.74
CA TYR A 765 20.51 17.77 31.96
C TYR A 765 20.10 17.61 33.43
N ASP A 766 20.30 16.43 34.00
CA ASP A 766 19.98 16.16 35.41
C ASP A 766 20.79 17.10 36.35
N LEU A 767 22.07 17.35 36.04
CA LEU A 767 22.90 18.31 36.77
C LEU A 767 22.37 19.75 36.65
N GLU A 768 22.00 20.20 35.45
CA GLU A 768 21.47 21.55 35.21
C GLU A 768 20.15 21.78 35.98
N GLN A 769 19.25 20.79 36.01
CA GLN A 769 18.02 20.87 36.80
C GLN A 769 18.32 20.95 38.30
N LEU A 770 19.30 20.18 38.79
CA LEU A 770 19.75 20.26 40.17
C LEU A 770 20.38 21.61 40.49
N GLU A 771 21.23 22.15 39.62
CA GLU A 771 21.88 23.46 39.81
C GLU A 771 20.87 24.60 39.84
N LYS A 772 19.84 24.58 38.97
CA LYS A 772 18.71 25.51 39.02
C LYS A 772 17.98 25.44 40.36
N ARG A 773 17.75 24.25 40.88
CA ARG A 773 17.09 24.06 42.19
C ARG A 773 17.98 24.53 43.35
N ILE A 774 19.25 24.15 43.36
CA ILE A 774 20.26 24.58 44.35
C ILE A 774 20.37 26.11 44.35
N HIS A 775 20.38 26.74 43.18
CA HIS A 775 20.44 28.19 43.05
C HIS A 775 19.27 28.87 43.78
N ILE A 776 18.05 28.38 43.59
CA ILE A 776 16.86 28.89 44.31
C ILE A 776 16.99 28.65 45.82
N LEU A 777 17.38 27.44 46.23
CA LEU A 777 17.51 27.08 47.65
C LEU A 777 18.59 27.91 48.37
N ARG A 778 19.71 28.24 47.71
CA ARG A 778 20.73 29.17 48.22
C ARG A 778 20.21 30.60 48.37
N GLY A 779 19.29 31.02 47.49
CA GLY A 779 18.59 32.30 47.64
C GLY A 779 17.76 32.32 48.92
N PHE A 780 17.04 31.23 49.21
CA PHE A 780 16.27 31.07 50.44
C PHE A 780 17.15 31.04 51.69
N GLU A 781 18.26 30.30 51.67
CA GLU A 781 19.19 30.22 52.79
C GLU A 781 19.72 31.61 53.22
N LYS A 782 20.14 32.43 52.25
CA LYS A 782 20.57 33.82 52.49
C LYS A 782 19.49 34.68 53.15
N ILE A 783 18.22 34.44 52.82
CA ILE A 783 17.08 35.18 53.39
C ILE A 783 16.72 34.65 54.77
N PHE A 784 16.77 33.34 55.01
CA PHE A 784 16.44 32.76 56.31
C PHE A 784 17.37 33.26 57.42
N ASP A 785 18.64 33.49 57.10
CA ASP A 785 19.61 34.05 58.05
C ASP A 785 19.33 35.53 58.41
N ALA A 786 18.50 36.23 57.61
CA ALA A 786 18.17 37.65 57.77
C ALA A 786 16.67 37.94 57.53
N LEU A 787 15.79 37.03 57.97
CA LEU A 787 14.38 37.00 57.58
C LEU A 787 13.62 38.28 57.97
N ASP A 788 13.85 38.78 59.18
CA ASP A 788 13.20 40.02 59.67
C ASP A 788 13.59 41.24 58.84
N GLU A 789 14.84 41.29 58.37
CA GLU A 789 15.33 42.37 57.51
C GLU A 789 14.69 42.29 56.12
N ALA A 790 14.59 41.08 55.54
CA ALA A 790 13.90 40.85 54.28
C ALA A 790 12.41 41.24 54.35
N ILE A 791 11.69 40.84 55.40
CA ILE A 791 10.29 41.22 55.62
C ILE A 791 10.14 42.74 55.74
N ARG A 792 11.08 43.41 56.42
CA ARG A 792 11.08 44.87 56.55
C ARG A 792 11.25 45.56 55.19
N ILE A 793 12.16 45.06 54.35
CA ILE A 793 12.37 45.56 52.99
C ILE A 793 11.09 45.37 52.15
N ILE A 794 10.48 44.19 52.21
CA ILE A 794 9.24 43.89 51.47
C ILE A 794 8.10 44.83 51.92
N ARG A 795 7.89 44.99 53.23
CA ARG A 795 6.84 45.87 53.78
C ARG A 795 7.06 47.36 53.48
N ALA A 796 8.31 47.79 53.33
CA ALA A 796 8.67 49.17 53.01
C ALA A 796 8.70 49.46 51.50
N SER A 797 8.42 48.47 50.66
CA SER A 797 8.42 48.59 49.20
C SER A 797 7.03 48.91 48.67
N LYS A 798 6.97 49.65 47.55
CA LYS A 798 5.69 50.12 46.98
C LYS A 798 4.94 49.06 46.18
N ASN A 799 5.65 48.12 45.57
CA ASN A 799 5.11 47.05 44.73
C ASN A 799 6.12 45.89 44.62
N LYS A 800 5.73 44.79 43.95
CA LYS A 800 6.55 43.57 43.78
C LYS A 800 7.92 43.88 43.15
N GLN A 801 7.95 44.75 42.12
CA GLN A 801 9.17 45.08 41.40
C GLN A 801 10.16 45.91 42.24
N ASP A 802 9.68 46.88 43.01
CA ASP A 802 10.49 47.66 43.98
C ASP A 802 11.03 46.75 45.10
N ALA A 803 10.22 45.80 45.60
CA ALA A 803 10.66 44.82 46.57
C ALA A 803 11.75 43.90 46.02
N ALA A 804 11.58 43.40 44.79
CA ALA A 804 12.56 42.55 44.11
C ALA A 804 13.91 43.27 43.97
N GLN A 805 13.93 44.48 43.41
CA GLN A 805 15.16 45.26 43.22
C GLN A 805 15.91 45.53 44.53
N ARG A 806 15.18 45.86 45.61
CA ARG A 806 15.79 46.12 46.92
C ARG A 806 16.33 44.85 47.56
N LEU A 807 15.61 43.73 47.46
CA LEU A 807 16.09 42.43 47.95
C LEU A 807 17.33 41.96 47.18
N MET A 808 17.32 42.11 45.85
CA MET A 808 18.48 41.82 44.99
C MET A 808 19.70 42.64 45.39
N HIS A 809 19.53 43.97 45.56
CA HIS A 809 20.64 44.84 45.94
C HIS A 809 21.16 44.51 47.36
N ARG A 810 20.27 44.24 48.32
CA ARG A 810 20.67 44.01 49.72
C ARG A 810 21.32 42.65 49.94
N PHE A 811 20.74 41.59 49.39
CA PHE A 811 21.14 40.20 49.62
C PHE A 811 21.95 39.60 48.47
N ARG A 812 22.27 40.40 47.44
CA ARG A 812 22.98 39.99 46.22
C ARG A 812 22.31 38.74 45.62
N LEU A 813 21.02 38.88 45.36
CA LEU A 813 20.18 37.89 44.70
C LEU A 813 20.01 38.27 43.23
N ASP A 814 19.76 37.29 42.39
CA ASP A 814 19.32 37.55 41.01
C ASP A 814 17.78 37.59 40.90
N ASP A 815 17.29 37.87 39.70
CA ASP A 815 15.86 38.01 39.43
C ASP A 815 15.08 36.73 39.74
N VAL A 816 15.64 35.56 39.43
CA VAL A 816 14.98 34.25 39.63
C VAL A 816 14.86 33.94 41.12
N GLN A 817 15.91 34.19 41.91
CA GLN A 817 15.88 34.02 43.36
C GLN A 817 14.90 35.00 44.01
N ALA A 818 14.98 36.29 43.65
CA ALA A 818 14.14 37.33 44.23
C ALA A 818 12.65 37.07 43.98
N GLU A 819 12.30 36.64 42.77
CA GLU A 819 10.93 36.26 42.43
C GLU A 819 10.45 35.05 43.25
N ALA A 820 11.26 33.98 43.32
CA ALA A 820 10.92 32.80 44.12
C ALA A 820 10.69 33.12 45.60
N ILE A 821 11.49 34.04 46.16
CA ILE A 821 11.35 34.51 47.54
C ILE A 821 10.05 35.31 47.72
N LEU A 822 9.73 36.23 46.80
CA LEU A 822 8.51 37.04 46.88
C LEU A 822 7.22 36.23 46.72
N GLU A 823 7.27 35.11 46.00
CA GLU A 823 6.14 34.20 45.82
C GLU A 823 5.97 33.17 46.95
N THR A 824 6.84 33.24 47.96
CA THR A 824 6.82 32.30 49.08
C THR A 824 5.63 32.53 50.00
N LYS A 825 4.91 31.45 50.31
CA LYS A 825 3.78 31.47 51.25
C LYS A 825 4.28 31.57 52.69
N LEU A 826 3.63 32.39 53.52
CA LEU A 826 4.07 32.68 54.90
C LEU A 826 4.34 31.44 55.77
N TYR A 827 3.60 30.34 55.61
CA TYR A 827 3.82 29.12 56.41
C TYR A 827 5.18 28.44 56.14
N ARG A 828 5.79 28.67 54.96
CA ARG A 828 7.13 28.18 54.58
C ARG A 828 8.25 28.82 55.41
N LEU A 829 7.93 29.86 56.19
CA LEU A 829 8.86 30.52 57.09
C LEU A 829 8.92 29.88 58.50
N SER A 830 8.15 28.83 58.75
CA SER A 830 8.25 28.07 60.00
C SER A 830 9.60 27.37 60.12
N GLN A 831 10.08 27.16 61.35
CA GLN A 831 11.39 26.54 61.60
C GLN A 831 11.53 25.15 60.95
N LEU A 832 10.47 24.33 60.98
CA LEU A 832 10.46 23.00 60.37
C LEU A 832 10.63 23.05 58.84
N GLU A 833 10.02 24.04 58.18
CA GLU A 833 10.12 24.23 56.72
C GLU A 833 11.51 24.77 56.32
N ILE A 834 12.09 25.66 57.12
CA ILE A 834 13.45 26.15 56.93
C ILE A 834 14.47 24.99 57.04
N GLU A 835 14.34 24.14 58.06
CA GLU A 835 15.17 22.95 58.22
C GLU A 835 14.96 21.92 57.10
N ALA A 836 13.73 21.80 56.57
CA ALA A 836 13.46 20.96 55.40
C ALA A 836 14.17 21.49 54.14
N ILE A 837 14.16 22.81 53.92
CA ILE A 837 14.83 23.45 52.78
C ILE A 837 16.36 23.32 52.88
N ARG A 838 16.95 23.50 54.07
CA ARG A 838 18.39 23.28 54.28
C ARG A 838 18.80 21.83 54.02
N ARG A 839 18.02 20.86 54.50
CA ARG A 839 18.25 19.42 54.19
C ARG A 839 18.11 19.14 52.70
N GLU A 840 17.11 19.72 52.03
CA GLU A 840 16.97 19.60 50.58
C GLU A 840 18.20 20.18 49.88
N LEU A 841 18.70 21.35 50.29
CA LEU A 841 19.90 21.96 49.73
C LEU A 841 21.12 21.05 49.87
N GLU A 842 21.41 20.55 51.08
CA GLU A 842 22.53 19.63 51.33
C GLU A 842 22.44 18.35 50.48
N GLU A 843 21.24 17.76 50.38
CA GLU A 843 21.01 16.56 49.57
C GLU A 843 21.25 16.84 48.08
N LYS A 844 20.72 17.96 47.57
CA LYS A 844 20.85 18.35 46.16
C LYS A 844 22.28 18.71 45.82
N GLU A 845 23.00 19.38 46.71
CA GLU A 845 24.43 19.68 46.54
C GLU A 845 25.28 18.41 46.50
N ARG A 846 24.98 17.42 47.35
CA ARG A 846 25.62 16.10 47.28
C ARG A 846 25.34 15.41 45.94
N GLN A 847 24.08 15.36 45.52
CA GLN A 847 23.69 14.79 44.22
C GLN A 847 24.41 15.49 43.04
N ALA A 848 24.49 16.82 43.07
CA ALA A 848 25.20 17.58 42.05
C ALA A 848 26.71 17.29 42.06
N ALA A 849 27.33 17.14 43.24
CA ALA A 849 28.74 16.77 43.35
C ALA A 849 29.01 15.36 42.78
N GLU A 850 28.13 14.39 43.07
CA GLU A 850 28.18 13.04 42.51
C GLU A 850 28.08 13.07 40.96
N LEU A 851 27.12 13.82 40.41
CA LEU A 851 26.97 13.97 38.96
C LEU A 851 28.16 14.67 38.30
N ARG A 852 28.73 15.70 38.95
CA ARG A 852 29.94 16.38 38.45
C ARG A 852 31.14 15.42 38.42
N ALA A 853 31.31 14.61 39.47
CA ALA A 853 32.37 13.60 39.49
C ALA A 853 32.18 12.56 38.37
N LEU A 854 30.95 12.10 38.15
CA LEU A 854 30.60 11.17 37.07
C LEU A 854 30.81 11.79 35.68
N LEU A 855 30.54 13.08 35.49
CA LEU A 855 30.81 13.80 34.24
C LEU A 855 32.30 14.06 34.01
N ALA A 856 33.11 14.11 35.06
CA ALA A 856 34.57 14.26 34.96
C ALA A 856 35.30 12.95 34.65
N ASP A 857 34.74 11.81 35.04
CA ASP A 857 35.33 10.46 34.86
C ASP A 857 34.63 9.67 33.74
N GLU A 858 35.31 9.47 32.61
CA GLU A 858 34.78 8.68 31.49
C GLU A 858 34.62 7.20 31.84
N ASP A 859 35.54 6.61 32.59
CA ASP A 859 35.47 5.20 33.01
C ASP A 859 34.29 4.95 33.96
N ALA A 860 33.96 5.94 34.81
CA ALA A 860 32.73 5.90 35.60
C ALA A 860 31.47 5.90 34.73
N ARG A 861 31.42 6.69 33.64
CA ARG A 861 30.29 6.65 32.70
C ARG A 861 30.21 5.33 31.94
N TRP A 862 31.34 4.76 31.52
CA TRP A 862 31.37 3.44 30.90
C TRP A 862 30.89 2.33 31.86
N ARG A 863 31.23 2.43 33.16
CA ARG A 863 30.68 1.53 34.19
C ARG A 863 29.16 1.66 34.31
N LEU A 864 28.64 2.89 34.34
CA LEU A 864 27.19 3.13 34.35
C LEU A 864 26.49 2.53 33.13
N ILE A 865 27.03 2.76 31.92
CA ILE A 865 26.50 2.19 30.67
C ILE A 865 26.51 0.65 30.74
N ARG A 866 27.59 0.05 31.26
CA ARG A 866 27.70 -1.39 31.44
C ARG A 866 26.62 -1.94 32.37
N ASP A 867 26.36 -1.28 33.50
CA ASP A 867 25.35 -1.72 34.46
C ASP A 867 23.93 -1.55 33.90
N GLU A 868 23.69 -0.50 33.11
CA GLU A 868 22.46 -0.30 32.36
C GLU A 868 22.21 -1.39 31.32
N LEU A 869 23.24 -1.80 30.57
CA LEU A 869 23.17 -2.89 29.60
C LEU A 869 22.91 -4.24 30.29
N ARG A 870 23.54 -4.49 31.45
CA ARG A 870 23.28 -5.70 32.25
C ARG A 870 21.84 -5.77 32.73
N ALA A 871 21.29 -4.64 33.19
CA ALA A 871 19.89 -4.56 33.57
C ALA A 871 18.98 -4.86 32.37
N LEU A 872 19.27 -4.27 31.20
CA LEU A 872 18.53 -4.54 29.96
C LEU A 872 18.52 -6.03 29.61
N LYS A 873 19.68 -6.70 29.65
CA LYS A 873 19.77 -8.14 29.41
C LYS A 873 18.94 -8.93 30.43
N LYS A 874 19.07 -8.60 31.71
CA LYS A 874 18.36 -9.29 32.79
C LYS A 874 16.84 -9.22 32.61
N ASP A 875 16.33 -8.07 32.20
CA ASP A 875 14.88 -7.81 32.16
C ASP A 875 14.24 -8.29 30.84
N PHE A 876 15.01 -8.40 29.75
CA PHE A 876 14.45 -8.60 28.40
C PHE A 876 15.10 -9.69 27.54
N ALA A 877 16.23 -10.29 27.92
CA ALA A 877 16.79 -11.40 27.14
C ALA A 877 15.90 -12.65 27.28
N ASP A 878 15.67 -13.32 26.15
CA ASP A 878 14.95 -14.59 26.08
C ASP A 878 15.90 -15.75 25.72
N GLU A 879 15.36 -16.89 25.31
CA GLU A 879 16.16 -18.01 24.81
C GLU A 879 16.38 -17.87 23.30
N ARG A 880 17.54 -18.33 22.82
CA ARG A 880 17.87 -18.37 21.40
C ARG A 880 16.93 -19.35 20.69
N ARG A 881 16.38 -18.93 19.54
CA ARG A 881 15.42 -19.75 18.77
C ARG A 881 16.08 -20.48 17.61
N THR A 882 17.13 -19.91 17.04
CA THR A 882 17.81 -20.42 15.84
C THR A 882 19.05 -21.23 16.24
N THR A 883 19.16 -22.46 15.75
CA THR A 883 20.32 -23.33 16.01
C THR A 883 21.41 -23.11 14.96
N ILE A 884 22.68 -23.13 15.39
CA ILE A 884 23.85 -23.09 14.48
C ILE A 884 24.54 -24.43 14.61
N ALA A 885 24.65 -25.16 13.50
CA ALA A 885 25.11 -26.55 13.54
C ALA A 885 26.13 -26.88 12.45
N GLY A 886 26.51 -25.90 11.63
CA GLY A 886 27.39 -26.11 10.47
C GLY A 886 26.73 -26.94 9.35
N PRO A 887 27.47 -27.20 8.27
CA PRO A 887 27.01 -28.08 7.20
C PRO A 887 26.89 -29.51 7.74
N ASP A 888 25.77 -30.19 7.43
CA ASP A 888 25.68 -31.63 7.69
C ASP A 888 26.74 -32.37 6.85
N GLU A 889 27.26 -33.50 7.35
CA GLU A 889 28.03 -34.43 6.51
C GLU A 889 27.16 -34.78 5.29
N ASP A 890 27.62 -34.41 4.09
CA ASP A 890 26.91 -34.58 2.83
C ASP A 890 26.47 -36.04 2.65
N VAL A 891 25.25 -36.37 3.07
CA VAL A 891 24.52 -37.49 2.49
C VAL A 891 23.95 -36.98 1.17
N SER A 892 24.86 -36.75 0.22
CA SER A 892 24.51 -36.43 -1.15
C SER A 892 23.91 -37.69 -1.79
N TYR A 893 22.63 -37.92 -1.55
CA TYR A 893 21.89 -38.88 -2.34
C TYR A 893 21.86 -38.36 -3.79
N SER A 894 22.29 -39.20 -4.72
CA SER A 894 22.17 -38.90 -6.14
C SER A 894 20.68 -38.85 -6.51
N GLU A 895 20.30 -38.08 -7.52
CA GLU A 895 18.89 -38.02 -7.96
C GLU A 895 18.34 -39.42 -8.33
N GLU A 896 19.23 -40.37 -8.66
CA GLU A 896 18.91 -41.77 -8.96
C GLU A 896 18.50 -42.58 -7.73
N ASP A 897 18.94 -42.20 -6.53
CA ASP A 897 18.64 -42.88 -5.27
C ASP A 897 17.19 -42.66 -4.82
N TYR A 898 16.57 -41.57 -5.28
CA TYR A 898 15.16 -41.26 -5.01
C TYR A 898 14.19 -41.92 -5.98
N ILE A 899 14.67 -42.36 -7.14
CA ILE A 899 13.86 -42.98 -8.18
C ILE A 899 13.75 -44.48 -7.92
N ILE A 900 12.51 -44.95 -7.71
CA ILE A 900 12.20 -46.38 -7.63
C ILE A 900 12.54 -47.01 -8.98
N LYS A 901 13.52 -47.91 -8.98
CA LYS A 901 13.94 -48.65 -10.17
C LYS A 901 12.83 -49.63 -10.59
N GLU A 902 12.16 -49.33 -11.70
CA GLU A 902 11.14 -50.19 -12.31
C GLU A 902 11.45 -50.40 -13.80
N ASP A 903 11.20 -51.61 -14.28
CA ASP A 903 11.26 -51.90 -15.72
C ASP A 903 9.91 -51.56 -16.38
N VAL A 904 9.94 -50.66 -17.36
CA VAL A 904 8.76 -50.15 -18.07
C VAL A 904 8.98 -50.14 -19.57
N TYR A 905 7.88 -50.02 -20.31
CA TYR A 905 7.85 -49.74 -21.73
C TYR A 905 7.47 -48.28 -21.96
N VAL A 906 8.33 -47.56 -22.68
CA VAL A 906 8.01 -46.23 -23.19
C VAL A 906 7.37 -46.37 -24.56
N ILE A 907 6.18 -45.81 -24.68
CA ILE A 907 5.35 -45.87 -25.88
C ILE A 907 5.27 -44.46 -26.43
N VAL A 908 5.65 -44.31 -27.71
CA VAL A 908 5.63 -43.04 -28.44
C VAL A 908 4.83 -43.21 -29.73
N THR A 909 3.85 -42.35 -29.95
CA THR A 909 3.06 -42.33 -31.18
C THR A 909 3.71 -41.49 -32.28
N ARG A 910 3.22 -41.58 -33.51
CA ARG A 910 3.76 -40.80 -34.64
C ARG A 910 3.46 -39.32 -34.55
N ASP A 911 2.35 -38.94 -33.93
CA ASP A 911 2.04 -37.53 -33.64
C ASP A 911 2.82 -36.98 -32.43
N GLY A 912 3.63 -37.81 -31.76
CA GLY A 912 4.49 -37.39 -30.65
C GLY A 912 3.81 -37.38 -29.29
N TRP A 913 2.86 -38.29 -29.04
CA TRP A 913 2.34 -38.55 -27.71
C TRP A 913 3.20 -39.61 -27.02
N VAL A 914 3.60 -39.35 -25.77
CA VAL A 914 4.47 -40.22 -24.99
C VAL A 914 3.81 -40.66 -23.67
N LYS A 915 4.03 -41.92 -23.31
CA LYS A 915 3.64 -42.51 -22.03
C LYS A 915 4.56 -43.66 -21.64
N ARG A 916 4.56 -44.02 -20.35
CA ARG A 916 5.17 -45.26 -19.86
C ARG A 916 4.14 -46.21 -19.28
N GLN A 917 4.36 -47.51 -19.47
CA GLN A 917 3.51 -48.60 -18.96
C GLN A 917 4.39 -49.77 -18.49
N ARG A 918 4.01 -50.45 -17.40
CA ARG A 918 4.75 -51.64 -16.93
C ARG A 918 4.61 -52.84 -17.88
N SER A 919 3.47 -52.97 -18.56
CA SER A 919 3.21 -54.03 -19.52
C SER A 919 2.11 -53.63 -20.51
N TYR A 920 2.10 -54.28 -21.67
CA TYR A 920 1.03 -54.24 -22.67
C TYR A 920 0.90 -55.65 -23.28
N THR A 921 -0.23 -55.97 -23.92
CA THR A 921 -0.50 -57.30 -24.50
C THR A 921 -0.03 -57.39 -25.95
N GLU A 922 -0.53 -56.50 -26.80
CA GLU A 922 -0.15 -56.38 -28.21
C GLU A 922 -0.23 -54.90 -28.61
N ILE A 923 0.51 -54.49 -29.64
CA ILE A 923 0.55 -53.08 -30.09
C ILE A 923 -0.86 -52.54 -30.40
N GLY A 924 -1.73 -53.38 -31.00
CA GLY A 924 -3.10 -52.99 -31.34
C GLY A 924 -4.01 -52.69 -30.13
N ALA A 925 -3.66 -53.18 -28.94
CA ALA A 925 -4.41 -52.92 -27.71
C ALA A 925 -4.00 -51.60 -27.03
N ILE A 926 -2.92 -50.96 -27.49
CA ILE A 926 -2.43 -49.69 -26.94
C ILE A 926 -3.38 -48.57 -27.38
N ARG A 927 -3.99 -47.88 -26.41
CA ARG A 927 -4.86 -46.72 -26.69
C ARG A 927 -4.06 -45.55 -27.28
N VAL A 928 -4.45 -45.12 -28.49
CA VAL A 928 -3.93 -43.94 -29.21
C VAL A 928 -5.10 -43.05 -29.64
N ARG A 929 -4.82 -41.80 -30.01
CA ARG A 929 -5.86 -40.86 -30.49
C ARG A 929 -6.38 -41.27 -31.87
N ASP A 930 -7.59 -40.82 -32.21
CA ASP A 930 -8.19 -41.06 -33.53
C ASP A 930 -7.29 -40.51 -34.65
N GLY A 931 -6.85 -41.38 -35.55
CA GLY A 931 -5.98 -41.05 -36.68
C GLY A 931 -4.47 -41.14 -36.41
N ASP A 932 -4.06 -41.43 -35.18
CA ASP A 932 -2.66 -41.62 -34.77
C ASP A 932 -2.32 -43.12 -34.71
N GLU A 933 -1.03 -43.46 -34.77
CA GLU A 933 -0.53 -44.83 -34.71
C GLU A 933 0.72 -44.92 -33.83
N VAL A 934 0.94 -46.09 -33.23
CA VAL A 934 2.15 -46.34 -32.43
C VAL A 934 3.38 -46.28 -33.34
N GLY A 935 4.37 -45.47 -32.97
CA GLY A 935 5.63 -45.36 -33.69
C GLY A 935 6.73 -46.22 -33.07
N TRP A 936 6.89 -46.11 -31.74
CA TRP A 936 7.97 -46.77 -31.00
C TRP A 936 7.46 -47.34 -29.67
N VAL A 937 7.89 -48.56 -29.36
CA VAL A 937 7.70 -49.21 -28.06
C VAL A 937 9.06 -49.72 -27.58
N LEU A 938 9.62 -49.03 -26.59
CA LEU A 938 11.01 -49.23 -26.16
C LEU A 938 11.05 -49.60 -24.67
N PRO A 939 11.70 -50.70 -24.28
CA PRO A 939 11.92 -50.99 -22.88
C PRO A 939 12.95 -50.04 -22.26
N GLY A 940 12.78 -49.77 -20.98
CA GLY A 940 13.79 -49.07 -20.18
C GLY A 940 13.50 -49.12 -18.68
N SER A 941 14.56 -48.96 -17.89
CA SER A 941 14.48 -48.67 -16.46
C SER A 941 13.99 -47.24 -16.26
N THR A 942 13.20 -46.98 -15.22
CA THR A 942 12.86 -45.60 -14.77
C THR A 942 14.08 -44.73 -14.50
N ARG A 943 15.24 -45.33 -14.18
CA ARG A 943 16.52 -44.61 -14.01
C ARG A 943 17.24 -44.28 -15.32
N ALA A 944 16.87 -44.91 -16.43
CA ALA A 944 17.47 -44.63 -17.73
C ALA A 944 16.80 -43.42 -18.40
N THR A 945 17.40 -42.94 -19.48
CA THR A 945 16.89 -41.82 -20.27
C THR A 945 16.34 -42.30 -21.63
N ILE A 946 15.49 -41.47 -22.21
CA ILE A 946 14.99 -41.65 -23.57
C ILE A 946 15.20 -40.37 -24.38
N GLY A 947 15.70 -40.53 -25.61
CA GLY A 947 15.96 -39.46 -26.56
C GLY A 947 14.92 -39.41 -27.68
N PHE A 948 14.37 -38.24 -27.93
CA PHE A 948 13.45 -37.93 -29.03
C PHE A 948 14.20 -37.13 -30.11
N PHE A 949 14.42 -37.74 -31.27
CA PHE A 949 15.09 -37.12 -32.42
C PHE A 949 14.05 -36.52 -33.35
N THR A 950 14.24 -35.27 -33.77
CA THR A 950 13.27 -34.53 -34.57
C THR A 950 13.70 -34.33 -36.02
N ASN A 951 12.70 -34.04 -36.88
CA ASN A 951 12.91 -33.70 -38.29
C ASN A 951 13.78 -32.43 -38.48
N PHE A 952 13.99 -31.62 -37.45
CA PHE A 952 14.82 -30.41 -37.49
C PHE A 952 16.28 -30.64 -37.04
N GLY A 953 16.66 -31.89 -36.78
CA GLY A 953 18.03 -32.24 -36.42
C GLY A 953 18.37 -31.95 -34.95
N LYS A 954 17.36 -31.91 -34.07
CA LYS A 954 17.51 -31.80 -32.62
C LYS A 954 17.15 -33.12 -31.92
N CYS A 955 17.82 -33.36 -30.80
CA CYS A 955 17.56 -34.45 -29.87
C CYS A 955 17.13 -33.86 -28.52
N TYR A 956 16.02 -34.34 -27.99
CA TYR A 956 15.51 -33.98 -26.69
C TYR A 956 15.55 -35.22 -25.80
N THR A 957 16.27 -35.17 -24.69
CA THR A 957 16.46 -36.31 -23.79
C THR A 957 15.83 -36.00 -22.44
N VAL A 958 15.02 -36.93 -21.93
CA VAL A 958 14.40 -36.89 -20.59
C VAL A 958 14.63 -38.21 -19.88
N ARG A 959 14.58 -38.22 -18.56
CA ARG A 959 14.53 -39.48 -17.80
C ARG A 959 13.18 -40.16 -17.99
N ILE A 960 13.18 -41.50 -17.93
CA ILE A 960 11.98 -42.29 -18.18
C ILE A 960 10.95 -42.11 -17.06
N ASP A 961 11.36 -41.85 -15.82
CA ASP A 961 10.46 -41.65 -14.68
C ASP A 961 9.58 -40.40 -14.82
N GLU A 962 10.10 -39.33 -15.42
CA GLU A 962 9.39 -38.07 -15.71
C GLU A 962 8.25 -38.24 -16.75
N LEU A 963 8.20 -39.36 -17.45
CA LEU A 963 7.11 -39.65 -18.40
C LEU A 963 5.83 -40.06 -17.67
N PRO A 964 4.64 -39.69 -18.19
CA PRO A 964 3.39 -40.01 -17.54
C PRO A 964 3.15 -41.53 -17.51
N SER A 965 2.96 -42.07 -16.31
CA SER A 965 2.58 -43.46 -16.08
C SER A 965 1.07 -43.61 -16.27
N THR A 966 0.63 -44.06 -17.44
CA THR A 966 -0.82 -44.16 -17.74
C THR A 966 -1.15 -45.18 -18.82
N THR A 967 -2.32 -45.80 -18.68
CA THR A 967 -2.93 -46.64 -19.73
C THR A 967 -3.72 -45.81 -20.77
N GLY A 968 -3.93 -44.51 -20.50
CA GLY A 968 -4.61 -43.55 -21.39
C GLY A 968 -3.74 -43.07 -22.57
N TYR A 969 -3.99 -41.85 -23.04
CA TYR A 969 -3.32 -41.28 -24.22
C TYR A 969 -1.89 -40.78 -23.96
N GLY A 970 -1.50 -40.52 -22.70
CA GLY A 970 -0.21 -39.89 -22.37
C GLY A 970 -0.24 -38.37 -22.48
N ASP A 971 0.94 -37.76 -22.56
CA ASP A 971 1.12 -36.32 -22.79
C ASP A 971 1.82 -36.07 -24.15
N PRO A 972 1.59 -34.92 -24.80
CA PRO A 972 2.35 -34.53 -25.98
C PRO A 972 3.80 -34.18 -25.58
N VAL A 973 4.79 -34.63 -26.36
CA VAL A 973 6.23 -34.37 -26.08
C VAL A 973 6.53 -32.87 -25.99
N GLN A 974 5.76 -32.02 -26.68
CA GLN A 974 5.84 -30.56 -26.63
C GLN A 974 5.56 -29.95 -25.23
N LYS A 975 4.93 -30.70 -24.31
CA LYS A 975 4.77 -30.27 -22.92
C LYS A 975 6.11 -30.26 -22.19
N LEU A 976 6.98 -31.23 -22.51
CA LEU A 976 8.29 -31.41 -21.90
C LEU A 976 9.35 -30.49 -22.53
N PHE A 977 9.23 -30.15 -23.82
CA PHE A 977 10.27 -29.45 -24.57
C PHE A 977 9.73 -28.36 -25.51
N ASP A 978 10.58 -27.39 -25.84
CA ASP A 978 10.23 -26.26 -26.69
C ASP A 978 10.48 -26.62 -28.16
N PHE A 979 9.44 -27.20 -28.78
CA PHE A 979 9.44 -27.56 -30.20
C PHE A 979 9.20 -26.34 -31.08
N SER A 980 9.90 -26.28 -32.20
CA SER A 980 9.68 -25.27 -33.22
C SER A 980 8.41 -25.58 -34.03
N ASP A 981 7.83 -24.58 -34.69
CA ASP A 981 6.69 -24.82 -35.59
C ASP A 981 7.01 -25.90 -36.64
N ARG A 982 6.13 -26.91 -36.74
CA ARG A 982 6.25 -28.09 -37.63
C ARG A 982 7.40 -29.04 -37.29
N GLU A 983 7.99 -28.91 -36.11
CA GLU A 983 8.92 -29.90 -35.57
C GLU A 983 8.16 -31.15 -35.10
N ARG A 984 8.62 -32.33 -35.51
CA ARG A 984 8.02 -33.63 -35.18
C ARG A 984 9.09 -34.68 -34.91
N VAL A 985 8.74 -35.68 -34.11
CA VAL A 985 9.62 -36.81 -33.79
C VAL A 985 9.78 -37.71 -35.03
N VAL A 986 11.01 -38.09 -35.32
CA VAL A 986 11.39 -38.97 -36.45
C VAL A 986 12.25 -40.16 -36.01
N GLY A 987 12.65 -40.21 -34.74
CA GLY A 987 13.34 -41.35 -34.14
C GLY A 987 13.28 -41.27 -32.62
N VAL A 988 13.25 -42.42 -31.96
CA VAL A 988 13.24 -42.52 -30.49
C VAL A 988 14.27 -43.57 -30.08
N VAL A 989 15.10 -43.24 -29.09
CA VAL A 989 16.15 -44.12 -28.61
C VAL A 989 16.07 -44.23 -27.10
N SER A 990 15.98 -45.45 -26.59
CA SER A 990 16.20 -45.73 -25.17
C SER A 990 17.70 -45.88 -24.94
N PHE A 991 18.24 -45.12 -23.99
CA PHE A 991 19.65 -45.19 -23.60
C PHE A 991 19.89 -46.18 -22.46
N ASP A 992 18.95 -47.08 -22.19
CA ASP A 992 19.16 -48.21 -21.29
C ASP A 992 20.17 -49.19 -21.93
N GLU A 993 21.28 -49.46 -21.25
CA GLU A 993 22.34 -50.35 -21.74
C GLU A 993 21.83 -51.74 -22.13
N ARG A 994 20.71 -52.20 -21.56
CA ARG A 994 20.13 -53.52 -21.85
C ARG A 994 19.47 -53.60 -23.22
N VAL A 995 19.14 -52.47 -23.84
CA VAL A 995 18.47 -52.40 -25.16
C VAL A 995 19.34 -51.78 -26.26
N LEU A 996 20.40 -51.06 -25.89
CA LEU A 996 21.37 -50.55 -26.84
C LEU A 996 22.13 -51.72 -27.51
N PRO A 997 22.28 -51.71 -28.86
CA PRO A 997 23.00 -52.77 -29.54
C PRO A 997 24.48 -52.75 -29.14
N ARG A 998 25.16 -53.90 -29.19
CA ARG A 998 26.60 -53.92 -28.92
C ARG A 998 27.35 -53.24 -30.07
N PRO A 999 28.16 -52.20 -29.82
CA PRO A 999 28.91 -51.53 -30.88
C PRO A 999 29.98 -52.44 -31.47
N LEU A 1000 30.14 -52.36 -32.80
CA LEU A 1000 31.16 -53.07 -33.56
C LEU A 1000 32.18 -52.05 -34.09
N PRO A 1001 33.48 -52.19 -33.75
CA PRO A 1001 34.50 -51.25 -34.19
C PRO A 1001 34.68 -51.27 -35.71
N ASP A 1002 35.06 -50.12 -36.27
CA ASP A 1002 35.46 -50.04 -37.67
C ASP A 1002 36.83 -50.76 -37.85
N PRO A 1003 37.02 -51.57 -38.92
CA PRO A 1003 38.17 -52.47 -39.08
C PRO A 1003 39.53 -51.79 -39.28
N GLU A 1004 39.59 -50.46 -39.44
CA GLU A 1004 40.83 -49.67 -39.59
C GLU A 1004 41.26 -48.97 -38.30
N THR A 1005 40.56 -49.17 -37.18
CA THR A 1005 40.96 -48.63 -35.87
C THR A 1005 42.00 -49.58 -35.28
N GLU A 1006 43.30 -49.32 -35.48
CA GLU A 1006 44.33 -50.01 -34.70
C GLU A 1006 44.04 -49.80 -33.20
N PRO A 1007 44.11 -50.85 -32.37
CA PRO A 1007 43.99 -50.67 -30.93
C PRO A 1007 45.16 -49.81 -30.46
N GLU A 1008 44.87 -48.64 -29.88
CA GLU A 1008 45.88 -47.90 -29.12
C GLU A 1008 46.41 -48.83 -28.02
N LEU A 1009 47.66 -49.25 -28.19
CA LEU A 1009 48.39 -50.04 -27.21
C LEU A 1009 48.53 -49.21 -25.92
N PHE A 1010 48.16 -49.83 -24.81
CA PHE A 1010 48.30 -49.41 -23.40
C PHE A 1010 47.15 -48.56 -22.81
N GLU A 1011 46.09 -49.24 -22.37
CA GLU A 1011 45.52 -48.95 -21.05
C GLU A 1011 45.86 -50.12 -20.11
N ALA A 1012 46.26 -49.77 -18.89
CA ALA A 1012 46.43 -50.75 -17.82
C ALA A 1012 45.10 -51.49 -17.63
N ASP A 1013 45.15 -52.80 -17.40
CA ASP A 1013 44.02 -53.67 -16.98
C ASP A 1013 43.43 -54.61 -18.06
N GLY A 1014 44.08 -54.75 -19.21
CA GLY A 1014 44.00 -56.00 -20.00
C GLY A 1014 42.64 -56.35 -20.62
N THR A 1015 41.77 -55.37 -20.88
CA THR A 1015 40.57 -55.56 -21.72
C THR A 1015 40.71 -54.79 -23.03
N PRO A 1016 40.40 -55.38 -24.20
CA PRO A 1016 40.52 -54.69 -25.48
C PRO A 1016 39.49 -53.54 -25.57
N SER A 1017 39.96 -52.35 -25.96
CA SER A 1017 39.13 -51.16 -26.25
C SER A 1017 38.19 -51.46 -27.43
N ALA A 1018 36.97 -51.89 -27.10
CA ALA A 1018 35.84 -51.93 -28.02
C ALA A 1018 35.27 -50.50 -28.12
N ALA A 1019 34.71 -50.11 -29.27
CA ALA A 1019 33.95 -48.86 -29.39
C ALA A 1019 32.99 -48.74 -28.20
N ALA A 1020 33.13 -47.72 -27.35
CA ALA A 1020 32.46 -47.68 -26.04
C ALA A 1020 30.92 -47.53 -26.14
N HIS A 1021 30.41 -46.98 -27.26
CA HIS A 1021 28.99 -46.69 -27.45
C HIS A 1021 28.51 -46.96 -28.88
N PRO A 1022 27.24 -47.32 -29.08
CA PRO A 1022 26.62 -47.46 -30.41
C PRO A 1022 26.61 -46.18 -31.23
N TYR A 1023 26.28 -46.33 -32.52
CA TYR A 1023 26.18 -45.21 -33.44
C TYR A 1023 24.72 -44.79 -33.64
N LEU A 1024 24.46 -43.50 -33.77
CA LEU A 1024 23.23 -42.94 -34.28
C LEU A 1024 23.40 -42.62 -35.76
N VAL A 1025 22.52 -43.14 -36.62
CA VAL A 1025 22.49 -42.86 -38.05
C VAL A 1025 21.23 -42.08 -38.38
N ALA A 1026 21.39 -40.92 -39.01
CA ALA A 1026 20.27 -40.13 -39.47
C ALA A 1026 20.44 -39.74 -40.94
N VAL A 1027 19.32 -39.69 -41.67
CA VAL A 1027 19.30 -39.39 -43.11
C VAL A 1027 18.27 -38.30 -43.40
N THR A 1028 18.62 -37.33 -44.22
CA THR A 1028 17.74 -36.22 -44.63
C THR A 1028 17.02 -36.50 -45.94
N LYS A 1029 15.96 -35.75 -46.17
CA LYS A 1029 15.16 -35.77 -47.40
C LYS A 1029 15.96 -35.44 -48.66
N ASN A 1030 16.97 -34.57 -48.54
CA ASN A 1030 17.88 -34.23 -49.63
C ASN A 1030 19.05 -35.22 -49.81
N GLY A 1031 19.04 -36.34 -49.07
CA GLY A 1031 20.03 -37.40 -49.25
C GLY A 1031 21.37 -37.14 -48.55
N GLN A 1032 21.40 -36.38 -47.46
CA GLN A 1032 22.56 -36.31 -46.57
C GLN A 1032 22.41 -37.34 -45.45
N ALA A 1033 23.50 -37.94 -45.00
CA ALA A 1033 23.51 -38.82 -43.84
C ALA A 1033 24.64 -38.47 -42.87
N VAL A 1034 24.37 -38.66 -41.58
CA VAL A 1034 25.35 -38.50 -40.49
C VAL A 1034 25.39 -39.78 -39.66
N ARG A 1035 26.59 -40.13 -39.17
CA ARG A 1035 26.83 -41.18 -38.18
C ARG A 1035 27.51 -40.53 -36.96
N LEU A 1036 26.93 -40.65 -35.78
CA LEU A 1036 27.39 -40.02 -34.52
C LEU A 1036 27.46 -41.07 -33.42
N THR A 1037 28.19 -40.85 -32.34
CA THR A 1037 28.09 -41.71 -31.15
C THR A 1037 26.83 -41.37 -30.35
N THR A 1038 26.20 -42.37 -29.71
CA THR A 1038 24.99 -42.15 -28.89
C THR A 1038 25.29 -41.47 -27.55
N GLU A 1039 26.54 -41.55 -27.07
CA GLU A 1039 27.02 -41.01 -25.80
C GLU A 1039 26.62 -39.53 -25.57
N GLY A 1040 26.84 -38.67 -26.57
CA GLY A 1040 26.53 -37.23 -26.45
C GLY A 1040 25.04 -36.89 -26.28
N PHE A 1041 24.15 -37.88 -26.37
CA PHE A 1041 22.71 -37.73 -26.26
C PHE A 1041 22.11 -38.43 -25.03
N ALA A 1042 22.90 -39.19 -24.27
CA ALA A 1042 22.41 -40.01 -23.15
C ALA A 1042 21.94 -39.16 -21.95
N ASP A 1043 22.63 -38.07 -21.62
CA ASP A 1043 22.24 -37.21 -20.50
C ASP A 1043 20.95 -36.41 -20.81
N PRO A 1044 20.12 -36.09 -19.80
CA PRO A 1044 18.96 -35.20 -19.98
C PRO A 1044 19.33 -33.85 -20.62
N SER A 1045 18.53 -33.41 -21.59
CA SER A 1045 18.75 -32.13 -22.28
C SER A 1045 17.96 -30.99 -21.63
N THR A 1046 18.35 -29.74 -21.87
CA THR A 1046 17.49 -28.59 -21.56
C THR A 1046 16.24 -28.59 -22.47
N ARG A 1047 15.25 -27.75 -22.14
CA ARG A 1047 14.04 -27.58 -22.96
C ARG A 1047 14.30 -27.21 -24.43
N ALA A 1048 15.48 -26.67 -24.75
CA ALA A 1048 15.88 -26.28 -26.10
C ALA A 1048 16.45 -27.44 -26.96
N GLY A 1049 16.80 -28.58 -26.34
CA GLY A 1049 17.37 -29.77 -27.00
C GLY A 1049 18.84 -29.62 -27.45
N ARG A 1050 19.43 -30.73 -27.90
CA ARG A 1050 20.81 -30.79 -28.45
C ARG A 1050 20.78 -30.98 -29.96
N MET A 1051 21.56 -30.21 -30.69
CA MET A 1051 21.64 -30.36 -32.16
C MET A 1051 22.49 -31.57 -32.53
N PHE A 1052 21.98 -32.46 -33.38
CA PHE A 1052 22.71 -33.60 -33.95
C PHE A 1052 22.96 -33.45 -35.45
N MET A 1053 22.11 -32.70 -36.18
CA MET A 1053 22.30 -32.50 -37.62
C MET A 1053 21.96 -31.07 -38.06
N ARG A 1054 22.84 -30.47 -38.88
CA ARG A 1054 22.64 -29.12 -39.44
C ARG A 1054 21.98 -29.21 -40.80
N LEU A 1055 20.75 -28.69 -40.90
CA LEU A 1055 19.94 -28.80 -42.11
C LEU A 1055 20.14 -27.64 -43.08
N GLY A 1056 20.05 -27.92 -44.38
CA GLY A 1056 19.97 -26.90 -45.43
C GLY A 1056 18.56 -26.30 -45.52
N LYS A 1057 18.42 -25.20 -46.28
CA LYS A 1057 17.12 -24.53 -46.47
C LYS A 1057 16.10 -25.51 -47.09
N GLY A 1058 15.03 -25.81 -46.34
CA GLY A 1058 13.96 -26.72 -46.77
C GLY A 1058 14.27 -28.22 -46.68
N ASP A 1059 15.42 -28.60 -46.08
CA ASP A 1059 15.74 -29.98 -45.76
C ASP A 1059 15.14 -30.40 -44.42
N GLU A 1060 14.91 -31.69 -44.24
CA GLU A 1060 14.41 -32.26 -42.98
C GLU A 1060 15.01 -33.66 -42.78
N VAL A 1061 15.27 -34.04 -41.54
CA VAL A 1061 15.65 -35.41 -41.18
C VAL A 1061 14.43 -36.32 -41.38
N LEU A 1062 14.61 -37.43 -42.11
CA LEU A 1062 13.55 -38.41 -42.38
C LEU A 1062 13.39 -39.42 -41.24
N GLY A 1063 14.49 -39.75 -40.57
CA GLY A 1063 14.53 -40.68 -39.45
C GLY A 1063 15.89 -40.67 -38.76
N ALA A 1064 15.94 -41.26 -37.58
CA ALA A 1064 17.18 -41.50 -36.85
C ALA A 1064 17.09 -42.87 -36.18
N GLU A 1065 18.03 -43.77 -36.49
CA GLU A 1065 18.08 -45.16 -36.01
C GLU A 1065 19.44 -45.45 -35.37
N VAL A 1066 19.46 -46.33 -34.37
CA VAL A 1066 20.70 -46.78 -33.72
C VAL A 1066 21.32 -47.93 -34.52
N ALA A 1067 22.63 -47.91 -34.68
CA ALA A 1067 23.43 -48.87 -35.43
C ALA A 1067 24.55 -49.45 -34.55
N ALA A 1068 24.75 -50.76 -34.60
CA ALA A 1068 25.93 -51.44 -34.09
C ALA A 1068 27.18 -51.10 -34.90
N GLY A 1069 27.04 -50.91 -36.23
CA GLY A 1069 28.12 -50.50 -37.12
C GLY A 1069 28.39 -51.46 -38.29
N ASP A 1070 27.65 -52.56 -38.45
CA ASP A 1070 27.77 -53.51 -39.56
C ASP A 1070 26.53 -53.55 -40.48
N GLU A 1071 25.53 -52.74 -40.20
CA GLU A 1071 24.27 -52.68 -40.94
C GLU A 1071 24.45 -52.09 -42.34
N ASN A 1072 23.49 -52.40 -43.23
CA ASN A 1072 23.33 -51.72 -44.51
C ASN A 1072 22.26 -50.65 -44.40
N VAL A 1073 22.54 -49.48 -44.98
CA VAL A 1073 21.58 -48.38 -45.13
C VAL A 1073 20.75 -48.64 -46.39
N CYS A 1074 19.45 -48.92 -46.20
CA CYS A 1074 18.50 -49.13 -47.29
C CYS A 1074 17.70 -47.85 -47.54
N LEU A 1075 17.79 -47.28 -48.75
CA LEU A 1075 17.19 -46.01 -49.13
C LEU A 1075 16.20 -46.14 -50.27
N ALA A 1076 15.15 -45.33 -50.26
CA ALA A 1076 14.21 -45.18 -51.36
C ALA A 1076 13.92 -43.70 -51.68
N ALA A 1077 14.07 -43.34 -52.95
CA ALA A 1077 13.77 -42.02 -53.49
C ALA A 1077 12.46 -42.01 -54.28
N ARG A 1078 11.77 -40.86 -54.28
CA ARG A 1078 10.45 -40.69 -54.90
C ARG A 1078 10.42 -41.12 -56.37
N GLU A 1079 11.42 -40.76 -57.17
CA GLU A 1079 11.50 -41.13 -58.60
C GLU A 1079 11.72 -42.64 -58.86
N GLY A 1080 11.58 -43.51 -57.86
CA GLY A 1080 11.67 -44.94 -58.05
C GLY A 1080 13.07 -45.49 -58.06
N HIS A 1081 14.01 -44.82 -57.39
CA HIS A 1081 15.38 -45.29 -57.22
C HIS A 1081 15.57 -45.81 -55.80
N VAL A 1082 16.25 -46.94 -55.67
CA VAL A 1082 16.58 -47.54 -54.36
C VAL A 1082 18.08 -47.78 -54.27
N LEU A 1083 18.66 -47.58 -53.10
CA LEU A 1083 20.10 -47.70 -52.87
C LEU A 1083 20.35 -48.47 -51.59
N ILE A 1084 21.29 -49.42 -51.62
CA ILE A 1084 21.80 -50.12 -50.44
C ILE A 1084 23.31 -49.92 -50.39
N PHE A 1085 23.84 -49.49 -49.26
CA PHE A 1085 25.28 -49.39 -49.01
C PHE A 1085 25.61 -49.67 -47.53
N PRO A 1086 26.83 -50.11 -47.18
CA PRO A 1086 27.21 -50.37 -45.79
C PRO A 1086 27.30 -49.09 -44.95
N VAL A 1087 26.78 -49.10 -43.73
CA VAL A 1087 26.73 -47.92 -42.83
C VAL A 1087 28.11 -47.31 -42.56
N ARG A 1088 29.17 -48.13 -42.56
CA ARG A 1088 30.57 -47.73 -42.39
C ARG A 1088 31.08 -46.74 -43.44
N GLN A 1089 30.42 -46.66 -44.60
CA GLN A 1089 30.75 -45.66 -45.62
C GLN A 1089 30.35 -44.21 -45.22
N ILE A 1090 29.61 -44.06 -44.10
CA ILE A 1090 29.33 -42.76 -43.47
C ILE A 1090 30.40 -42.54 -42.39
N PRO A 1091 31.22 -41.48 -42.48
CA PRO A 1091 32.21 -41.20 -41.45
C PRO A 1091 31.53 -40.86 -40.12
N VAL A 1092 32.18 -41.24 -39.00
CA VAL A 1092 31.71 -40.86 -37.66
C VAL A 1092 32.06 -39.40 -37.42
N PHE A 1093 31.07 -38.59 -37.07
CA PHE A 1093 31.24 -37.18 -36.73
C PHE A 1093 31.35 -37.02 -35.20
N LYS A 1094 32.16 -36.06 -34.72
CA LYS A 1094 32.30 -35.74 -33.28
C LYS A 1094 31.13 -34.92 -32.71
N GLY A 1095 30.21 -34.44 -33.55
CA GLY A 1095 29.11 -33.58 -33.14
C GLY A 1095 28.27 -33.14 -34.35
N ALA A 1096 27.39 -32.14 -34.16
CA ALA A 1096 26.43 -31.73 -35.19
C ALA A 1096 27.08 -31.39 -36.54
N ALA A 1097 26.72 -32.13 -37.59
CA ALA A 1097 27.28 -31.98 -38.93
C ALA A 1097 26.18 -31.81 -40.00
N LYS A 1098 26.57 -31.32 -41.19
CA LYS A 1098 25.68 -31.31 -42.37
C LYS A 1098 25.51 -32.71 -42.99
N GLY A 1099 26.35 -33.67 -42.60
CA GLY A 1099 26.38 -35.02 -43.16
C GLY A 1099 27.14 -35.13 -44.48
N VAL A 1100 27.22 -36.36 -44.98
CA VAL A 1100 27.76 -36.72 -46.31
C VAL A 1100 26.64 -37.21 -47.21
N ILE A 1101 26.82 -37.10 -48.53
CA ILE A 1101 25.79 -37.52 -49.51
C ILE A 1101 25.53 -39.03 -49.42
N ALA A 1102 24.39 -39.45 -48.90
CA ALA A 1102 23.95 -40.84 -48.87
C ALA A 1102 23.56 -41.34 -50.26
N MET A 1103 22.78 -40.55 -50.99
CA MET A 1103 22.27 -40.85 -52.34
C MET A 1103 22.25 -39.58 -53.18
N ARG A 1104 22.75 -39.64 -54.42
CA ARG A 1104 22.65 -38.50 -55.34
C ARG A 1104 21.23 -38.44 -55.91
N LEU A 1105 20.54 -37.33 -55.67
CA LEU A 1105 19.17 -37.09 -56.14
C LEU A 1105 19.17 -36.18 -57.38
N GLY A 1106 18.18 -36.37 -58.26
CA GLY A 1106 17.92 -35.49 -59.41
C GLY A 1106 17.28 -34.14 -59.01
N LYS A 1107 17.14 -33.21 -59.96
CA LYS A 1107 16.40 -31.95 -59.74
C LYS A 1107 14.95 -32.28 -59.36
N ASN A 1108 14.47 -31.77 -58.22
CA ASN A 1108 13.13 -32.00 -57.65
C ASN A 1108 12.85 -33.42 -57.12
N ASN A 1109 13.86 -34.28 -56.96
CA ASN A 1109 13.72 -35.57 -56.30
C ASN A 1109 14.00 -35.47 -54.79
N ARG A 1110 13.48 -36.41 -54.00
CA ARG A 1110 13.67 -36.51 -52.55
C ARG A 1110 13.69 -37.96 -52.10
N LEU A 1111 14.42 -38.23 -51.02
CA LEU A 1111 14.25 -39.47 -50.27
C LEU A 1111 12.87 -39.51 -49.61
N LEU A 1112 12.29 -40.70 -49.53
CA LEU A 1112 11.01 -40.95 -48.87
C LEU A 1112 11.16 -41.68 -47.53
N GLY A 1113 12.28 -42.39 -47.33
CA GLY A 1113 12.60 -43.06 -46.07
C GLY A 1113 13.92 -43.81 -46.16
N PHE A 1114 14.39 -44.26 -45.02
CA PHE A 1114 15.50 -45.20 -44.88
C PHE A 1114 15.21 -46.18 -43.75
N THR A 1115 15.96 -47.27 -43.73
CA THR A 1115 16.08 -48.14 -42.55
C THR A 1115 17.45 -48.80 -42.54
N LEU A 1116 17.91 -49.22 -41.37
CA LEU A 1116 19.09 -50.05 -41.20
C LEU A 1116 18.71 -51.53 -41.24
N SER A 1117 19.48 -52.34 -41.94
CA SER A 1117 19.25 -53.79 -42.01
C SER A 1117 20.54 -54.57 -42.06
N ASN A 1118 20.66 -55.57 -41.19
CA ASN A 1118 21.72 -56.59 -41.21
C ASN A 1118 21.20 -57.94 -41.80
N ALA A 1119 19.89 -58.17 -41.79
CA ALA A 1119 19.30 -59.42 -42.25
C ALA A 1119 19.08 -59.44 -43.77
N ALA A 1120 19.52 -60.52 -44.42
CA ALA A 1120 19.50 -60.63 -45.88
C ALA A 1120 18.09 -60.47 -46.52
N ARG A 1121 17.05 -60.80 -45.75
CA ARG A 1121 15.63 -60.74 -46.19
C ARG A 1121 14.88 -59.50 -45.69
N ASP A 1122 15.51 -58.68 -44.85
CA ASP A 1122 14.91 -57.51 -44.21
C ASP A 1122 15.39 -56.21 -44.88
N GLY A 1123 14.57 -55.15 -44.81
CA GLY A 1123 14.90 -53.85 -45.38
C GLY A 1123 13.68 -52.96 -45.60
N LEU A 1124 13.86 -51.86 -46.34
CA LEU A 1124 12.84 -50.80 -46.45
C LEU A 1124 11.67 -51.23 -47.33
N GLU A 1125 10.46 -51.35 -46.78
CA GLU A 1125 9.26 -51.63 -47.56
C GLU A 1125 8.70 -50.34 -48.21
N VAL A 1126 8.44 -50.41 -49.51
CA VAL A 1126 7.96 -49.29 -50.32
C VAL A 1126 6.76 -49.68 -51.16
N GLU A 1127 5.82 -48.75 -51.32
CA GLU A 1127 4.65 -48.91 -52.17
C GLU A 1127 4.74 -47.95 -53.35
N THR A 1128 4.70 -48.47 -54.57
CA THR A 1128 4.64 -47.65 -55.79
C THR A 1128 3.26 -47.04 -55.97
N ASN A 1129 3.15 -45.96 -56.75
CA ASN A 1129 1.88 -45.32 -57.11
C ASN A 1129 0.93 -46.20 -57.96
N ARG A 1130 1.29 -47.46 -58.20
CA ARG A 1130 0.48 -48.48 -58.89
C ARG A 1130 0.10 -49.64 -57.95
N GLY A 1131 0.25 -49.48 -56.63
CA GLY A 1131 -0.11 -50.48 -55.62
C GLY A 1131 0.88 -51.65 -55.49
N ARG A 1132 1.98 -51.69 -56.26
CA ARG A 1132 3.03 -52.71 -56.09
C ARG A 1132 3.86 -52.39 -54.85
N ARG A 1133 3.92 -53.33 -53.91
CA ARG A 1133 4.81 -53.31 -52.75
C ARG A 1133 6.13 -54.00 -53.05
N GLU A 1134 7.22 -53.45 -52.52
CA GLU A 1134 8.58 -53.93 -52.73
C GLU A 1134 9.42 -53.72 -51.48
N VAL A 1135 10.30 -54.68 -51.15
CA VAL A 1135 11.22 -54.57 -50.01
C VAL A 1135 12.63 -54.34 -50.53
N VAL A 1136 13.23 -53.21 -50.16
CA VAL A 1136 14.61 -52.82 -50.51
C VAL A 1136 15.58 -53.55 -49.58
N ARG A 1137 16.04 -54.72 -50.02
CA ARG A 1137 16.90 -55.64 -49.26
C ARG A 1137 18.03 -56.22 -50.08
N THR A 1138 19.08 -56.70 -49.41
CA THR A 1138 20.32 -57.19 -50.03
C THR A 1138 20.12 -58.44 -50.90
N THR A 1139 19.12 -59.29 -50.62
CA THR A 1139 18.78 -60.44 -51.48
C THR A 1139 18.18 -60.07 -52.84
N LYS A 1140 17.69 -58.83 -53.00
CA LYS A 1140 17.00 -58.39 -54.24
C LYS A 1140 17.74 -57.28 -54.97
N PHE A 1141 18.43 -56.42 -54.25
CA PHE A 1141 19.19 -55.29 -54.79
C PHE A 1141 20.65 -55.41 -54.37
N GLU A 1142 21.56 -55.16 -55.30
CA GLU A 1142 22.99 -55.21 -55.04
C GLU A 1142 23.41 -54.09 -54.09
N VAL A 1143 24.30 -54.43 -53.15
CA VAL A 1143 24.98 -53.46 -52.29
C VAL A 1143 25.97 -52.69 -53.17
N SER A 1144 25.88 -51.36 -53.16
CA SER A 1144 26.76 -50.48 -53.93
C SER A 1144 27.40 -49.42 -53.03
N ASN A 1145 28.12 -48.46 -53.62
CA ASN A 1145 28.72 -47.36 -52.86
C ASN A 1145 27.74 -46.23 -52.57
N ARG A 1146 27.95 -45.60 -51.41
CA ARG A 1146 27.31 -44.36 -50.98
C ARG A 1146 27.48 -43.27 -52.04
N GLY A 1147 26.43 -42.47 -52.25
CA GLY A 1147 26.44 -41.36 -53.21
C GLY A 1147 26.09 -41.75 -54.64
N ASN A 1148 25.79 -43.02 -54.90
CA ASN A 1148 25.19 -43.45 -56.17
C ASN A 1148 23.73 -42.95 -56.31
N ARG A 1149 23.22 -42.96 -57.54
CA ARG A 1149 21.79 -42.65 -57.82
C ARG A 1149 20.84 -43.79 -57.46
N GLY A 1150 21.35 -44.96 -57.10
CA GLY A 1150 20.56 -46.16 -56.84
C GLY A 1150 20.01 -46.82 -58.11
N ARG A 1151 19.46 -48.02 -57.95
CA ARG A 1151 18.83 -48.81 -59.02
C ARG A 1151 17.39 -48.36 -59.22
N GLN A 1152 17.01 -48.08 -60.46
CA GLN A 1152 15.64 -47.73 -60.79
C GLN A 1152 14.73 -48.98 -60.78
N ILE A 1153 13.64 -48.93 -60.01
CA ILE A 1153 12.67 -50.03 -59.86
C ILE A 1153 11.34 -49.76 -60.58
N ILE A 1154 11.11 -48.52 -61.04
CA ILE A 1154 9.93 -48.12 -61.83
C ILE A 1154 10.31 -47.06 -62.87
N LYS A 1155 10.08 -47.33 -64.17
CA LYS A 1155 10.45 -46.45 -65.29
C LYS A 1155 9.40 -45.38 -65.65
N ARG A 1156 8.12 -45.60 -65.32
CA ARG A 1156 6.98 -44.70 -65.63
C ARG A 1156 6.03 -44.57 -64.44
N GLY A 1157 6.55 -44.09 -63.32
CA GLY A 1157 5.83 -43.94 -62.06
C GLY A 1157 6.76 -43.47 -60.95
N HIS A 1158 6.28 -43.48 -59.72
CA HIS A 1158 7.05 -43.05 -58.55
C HIS A 1158 6.72 -43.94 -57.35
N ILE A 1159 7.59 -43.93 -56.34
CA ILE A 1159 7.27 -44.52 -55.04
C ILE A 1159 6.28 -43.57 -54.35
N ALA A 1160 5.11 -44.07 -53.99
CA ALA A 1160 4.04 -43.29 -53.38
C ALA A 1160 4.30 -43.06 -51.89
N ARG A 1161 4.67 -44.12 -51.16
CA ARG A 1161 4.99 -44.07 -49.73
C ARG A 1161 5.97 -45.16 -49.32
N VAL A 1162 6.59 -44.95 -48.17
CA VAL A 1162 7.34 -45.97 -47.42
C VAL A 1162 6.40 -46.53 -46.36
N ILE A 1163 6.43 -47.83 -46.15
CA ILE A 1163 5.68 -48.50 -45.07
C ILE A 1163 6.69 -48.75 -43.96
N LEU A 1164 6.60 -47.96 -42.89
CA LEU A 1164 7.39 -48.15 -41.67
C LEU A 1164 6.53 -48.94 -40.69
N ALA A 1165 6.99 -50.10 -40.25
CA ALA A 1165 6.38 -50.81 -39.13
C ALA A 1165 6.70 -50.06 -37.81
N PRO A 1166 5.86 -50.17 -36.77
CA PRO A 1166 6.24 -49.70 -35.44
C PRO A 1166 7.53 -50.39 -34.99
N THR A 1167 8.43 -49.64 -34.37
CA THR A 1167 9.64 -50.21 -33.76
C THR A 1167 9.27 -50.78 -32.39
N GLU A 1168 9.23 -52.10 -32.28
CA GLU A 1168 9.01 -52.81 -31.02
C GLU A 1168 10.32 -53.46 -30.57
N MET A 1169 10.79 -53.09 -29.38
CA MET A 1169 11.94 -53.72 -28.74
C MET A 1169 11.49 -54.46 -27.47
N HIS A 1170 12.13 -55.58 -27.19
CA HIS A 1170 11.94 -56.34 -25.96
C HIS A 1170 13.26 -56.40 -25.20
N LEU A 1171 13.20 -56.41 -23.86
CA LEU A 1171 14.38 -56.69 -23.05
C LEU A 1171 14.87 -58.10 -23.38
N ASN A 1172 16.15 -58.24 -23.73
CA ASN A 1172 16.78 -59.54 -23.95
C ASN A 1172 16.70 -60.37 -22.65
N GLY A 1173 15.66 -61.18 -22.52
CA GLY A 1173 15.36 -61.85 -21.26
C GLY A 1173 14.10 -62.71 -21.21
N LYS A 1174 13.33 -62.88 -22.30
CA LYS A 1174 12.40 -64.00 -22.45
C LYS A 1174 12.44 -64.50 -23.90
N ARG A 1175 12.82 -65.77 -24.05
CA ARG A 1175 12.48 -66.60 -25.21
C ARG A 1175 10.99 -66.75 -25.35
#